data_AF-V6LJI5-F1
#
_entry.id   AF-V6LJI5-F1
#
_cell.length_a   1.000
_cell.length_b   1.000
_cell.length_c   1.000
_cell.angle_alpha   90.00
_cell.angle_beta   90.00
_cell.angle_gamma   90.00
#
_symmetry.space_group_name_H-M   'P 1'
#
loop_
_entity.id
_entity.type
_entity.pdbx_description
1 polymer ?
#
loop_
_entity_poly.entity_id
_entity_poly.type
_entity_poly.pdbx_seq_one_letter_code
_entity_poly.pdbx_strand_id
1 'polypeptide(L)'
;MSITDKYELIVQKLAQIPFHKKMTLITLTETLKDPQNAIKLLQMVTDIIRPVSLSEETPLPKPTTLEEIAISIADFASCVCFPIDSGVTIDKQGFAQQLLLENSEKLVELMAAVLSDISEAKKKAYIAKFKQQMIIPHEIQQQENIQQALTQLRAAQSKFQTSYNENQEVLQSAVSQKIEALTTEKQQLITREDKLSALVKQLKMKNVPEEAVNLSKRRRENMGEIQQLQEQINGQNEVRKALLNRAQAVVNSAKGTPASIIEACQNESRRLKQELINLPQEIQEKEQLRELIMQDPSDEIISQMELEMEQAKKDLIKLKELNNINGENDDNQQQESQVTYLRQQLAKFKRKHQDLLGRMEKVSQDSSQVDVKMRSLMSTTVTLDNIDAADELPLIVFKDLINKGKAMKAQMGRFQEDRNYLKKEYAVLTRTVEILTQICSRYGADISEEQTTTAMMNTQNLHEARQLLQEIEQAIKQKRNTLQPRMNELQECKRNCASLENNLQQQRQRVKQLDASRQGGIYKLRMTMQKAENECQSLVSEIFKIEKMINLYKLEVERAESEKSFIGLKKEIMIAQAGVKTKIADLRQKQAQVKEGLPNLVEQKKMFSDLVMLLKAKQEHSKRIKEETANENGNGEQIKIM
;
A
#
# COMPACT_ATOMS: atom_id res chain seq x y z
N MET A 1 42.68 -6.33 -20.58
CA MET A 1 41.48 -6.13 -21.43
C MET A 1 41.94 -5.90 -22.85
N SER A 2 41.36 -6.61 -23.82
CA SER A 2 41.57 -6.32 -25.24
C SER A 2 41.03 -4.93 -25.57
N ILE A 3 41.48 -4.33 -26.68
CA ILE A 3 40.98 -3.02 -27.13
C ILE A 3 39.45 -3.09 -27.38
N THR A 4 38.96 -4.18 -27.97
CA THR A 4 37.53 -4.42 -28.20
C THR A 4 36.74 -4.47 -26.90
N ASP A 5 37.24 -5.16 -25.86
CA ASP A 5 36.59 -5.23 -24.55
C ASP A 5 36.48 -3.83 -23.92
N LYS A 6 37.49 -2.97 -24.12
CA LYS A 6 37.47 -1.58 -23.62
C LYS A 6 36.35 -0.78 -24.30
N TYR A 7 36.19 -0.89 -25.62
CA TYR A 7 35.11 -0.21 -26.35
C TYR A 7 33.72 -0.67 -25.89
N GLU A 8 33.52 -1.97 -25.71
CA GLU A 8 32.25 -2.52 -25.21
C GLU A 8 31.93 -2.03 -23.80
N LEU A 9 32.93 -2.04 -22.90
CA LEU A 9 32.78 -1.52 -21.55
C LEU A 9 32.38 -0.04 -21.56
N ILE A 10 33.03 0.79 -22.39
CA ILE A 10 32.74 2.23 -22.49
C ILE A 10 31.30 2.43 -22.95
N VAL A 11 30.84 1.74 -24.01
CA VAL A 11 29.45 1.83 -24.49
C VAL A 11 28.46 1.45 -23.39
N GLN A 12 28.70 0.32 -22.71
CA GLN A 12 27.80 -0.18 -21.67
C GLN A 12 27.68 0.79 -20.49
N LYS A 13 28.81 1.34 -20.03
CA LYS A 13 28.84 2.23 -18.86
C LYS A 13 28.31 3.63 -19.16
N LEU A 14 28.53 4.15 -20.37
CA LEU A 14 27.96 5.44 -20.79
C LEU A 14 26.43 5.39 -20.92
N ALA A 15 25.84 4.22 -21.21
CA ALA A 15 24.39 4.06 -21.26
C ALA A 15 23.72 4.05 -19.86
N GLN A 16 24.48 3.79 -18.80
CA GLN A 16 24.00 3.73 -17.42
C GLN A 16 23.98 5.11 -16.74
N ILE A 17 23.31 5.19 -15.58
CA ILE A 17 23.39 6.37 -14.68
C ILE A 17 24.85 6.48 -14.20
N PRO A 18 25.48 7.66 -14.20
CA PRO A 18 24.91 9.02 -14.34
C PRO A 18 24.94 9.64 -15.75
N PHE A 19 25.43 8.92 -16.77
CA PHE A 19 25.76 9.49 -18.08
C PHE A 19 24.59 9.49 -19.08
N HIS A 20 23.74 8.44 -19.05
CA HIS A 20 22.56 8.29 -19.93
C HIS A 20 22.81 8.47 -21.44
N LYS A 21 24.05 8.29 -21.89
CA LYS A 21 24.45 8.51 -23.29
C LYS A 21 24.48 7.18 -24.03
N LYS A 22 23.39 6.88 -24.74
CA LYS A 22 23.30 5.68 -25.58
C LYS A 22 24.11 5.86 -26.86
N MET A 23 25.18 5.09 -27.01
CA MET A 23 26.02 5.06 -28.20
C MET A 23 26.13 3.63 -28.72
N THR A 24 26.30 3.43 -30.01
CA THR A 24 26.71 2.15 -30.60
C THR A 24 28.24 2.09 -30.70
N LEU A 25 28.81 0.88 -30.84
CA LEU A 25 30.26 0.72 -31.04
C LEU A 25 30.76 1.53 -32.23
N ILE A 26 29.99 1.60 -33.33
CA ILE A 26 30.31 2.37 -34.53
C ILE A 26 30.33 3.87 -34.23
N THR A 27 29.29 4.39 -33.55
CA THR A 27 29.26 5.83 -33.20
C THR A 27 30.37 6.20 -32.21
N LEU A 28 30.75 5.28 -31.32
CA LEU A 28 31.84 5.50 -30.37
C LEU A 28 33.19 5.55 -31.09
N THR A 29 33.48 4.62 -32.01
CA THR A 29 34.73 4.64 -32.79
C THR A 29 34.82 5.87 -33.69
N GLU A 30 33.72 6.30 -34.31
CA GLU A 30 33.67 7.56 -35.08
C GLU A 30 33.92 8.79 -34.18
N THR A 31 33.34 8.81 -32.98
CA THR A 31 33.51 9.91 -32.01
C THR A 31 34.95 9.99 -31.49
N LEU A 32 35.62 8.84 -31.34
CA LEU A 32 36.99 8.75 -30.81
C LEU A 32 38.07 8.97 -31.88
N LYS A 33 37.69 8.87 -33.17
CA LYS A 33 38.56 9.20 -34.29
C LYS A 33 38.85 10.70 -34.38
N ASP A 34 37.84 11.53 -34.07
CA ASP A 34 37.98 12.98 -34.02
C ASP A 34 38.47 13.43 -32.63
N PRO A 35 39.68 13.99 -32.50
CA PRO A 35 40.24 14.37 -31.20
C PRO A 35 39.38 15.42 -30.46
N GLN A 36 38.69 16.30 -31.20
CA GLN A 36 37.84 17.31 -30.57
C GLN A 36 36.63 16.68 -29.86
N ASN A 37 36.01 15.68 -30.50
CA ASN A 37 34.85 15.00 -29.96
C ASN A 37 35.24 13.96 -28.89
N ALA A 38 36.39 13.30 -29.06
CA ALA A 38 36.95 12.38 -28.09
C ALA A 38 37.24 13.06 -26.73
N ILE A 39 37.88 14.24 -26.77
CA ILE A 39 38.22 15.01 -25.57
C ILE A 39 36.98 15.56 -24.88
N LYS A 40 35.99 16.06 -25.64
CA LYS A 40 34.71 16.51 -25.05
C LYS A 40 33.96 15.37 -24.37
N LEU A 41 34.00 14.17 -24.95
CA LEU A 41 33.39 12.99 -24.34
C LEU A 41 34.09 12.63 -23.02
N LEU A 42 35.42 12.60 -23.02
CA LEU A 42 36.21 12.34 -21.82
C LEU A 42 36.00 13.45 -20.77
N GLN A 43 35.96 14.72 -21.17
CA GLN A 43 35.67 15.84 -20.28
C GLN A 43 34.35 15.65 -19.54
N MET A 44 33.28 15.28 -20.26
CA MET A 44 31.97 14.98 -19.67
C MET A 44 32.05 13.84 -18.64
N VAL A 45 32.82 12.79 -18.94
CA VAL A 45 33.08 11.70 -17.98
C VAL A 45 33.83 12.21 -16.74
N THR A 46 34.87 13.01 -16.93
CA THR A 46 35.68 13.55 -15.82
C THR A 46 34.90 14.53 -14.95
N ASP A 47 34.04 15.38 -15.52
CA ASP A 47 33.29 16.40 -14.79
C ASP A 47 32.29 15.80 -13.80
N ILE A 48 31.71 14.64 -14.12
CA ILE A 48 30.79 13.93 -13.22
C ILE A 48 31.51 13.23 -12.06
N ILE A 49 32.80 12.94 -12.23
CA ILE A 49 33.62 12.21 -11.26
C ILE A 49 34.40 13.16 -10.36
N ARG A 50 34.75 14.35 -10.86
CA ARG A 50 35.40 15.38 -10.07
C ARG A 50 34.53 15.76 -8.85
N PRO A 51 35.15 15.98 -7.68
CA PRO A 51 34.42 16.42 -6.51
C PRO A 51 33.77 17.78 -6.76
N VAL A 52 32.50 17.93 -6.36
CA VAL A 52 31.77 19.20 -6.48
C VAL A 52 32.44 20.24 -5.59
N SER A 53 32.74 21.42 -6.14
CA SER A 53 33.24 22.55 -5.36
C SER A 53 32.22 22.94 -4.30
N LEU A 54 32.69 23.11 -3.06
CA LEU A 54 31.86 23.65 -2.00
C LEU A 54 31.53 25.11 -2.35
N SER A 55 30.35 25.60 -1.94
CA SER A 55 29.81 26.91 -2.34
C SER A 55 30.69 28.13 -1.99
N GLU A 56 31.78 27.93 -1.25
CA GLU A 56 32.75 28.95 -0.81
C GLU A 56 34.01 28.99 -1.69
N GLU A 57 34.21 28.05 -2.62
CA GLU A 57 35.35 28.06 -3.55
C GLU A 57 35.07 29.01 -4.73
N THR A 58 35.96 29.97 -4.98
CA THR A 58 35.92 30.79 -6.20
C THR A 58 35.94 29.88 -7.43
N PRO A 59 34.97 29.99 -8.35
CA PRO A 59 34.91 29.12 -9.52
C PRO A 59 36.17 29.31 -10.35
N LEU A 60 36.93 28.21 -10.52
CA LEU A 60 38.08 28.18 -11.43
C LEU A 60 37.60 28.54 -12.86
N PRO A 61 38.41 29.30 -13.63
CA PRO A 61 38.10 29.56 -15.03
C PRO A 61 37.88 28.24 -15.77
N LYS A 62 36.73 28.09 -16.44
CA LYS A 62 36.49 26.89 -17.25
C LYS A 62 37.47 26.90 -18.43
N PRO A 63 38.22 25.81 -18.66
CA PRO A 63 39.14 25.74 -19.80
C PRO A 63 38.36 25.90 -21.10
N THR A 64 38.85 26.75 -22.00
CA THR A 64 38.16 27.13 -23.24
C THR A 64 38.82 26.59 -24.50
N THR A 65 40.13 26.35 -24.47
CA THR A 65 40.87 25.75 -25.58
C THR A 65 40.98 24.23 -25.42
N LEU A 66 41.12 23.50 -26.54
CA LEU A 66 41.28 22.04 -26.53
C LEU A 66 42.49 21.60 -25.70
N GLU A 67 43.58 22.35 -25.79
CA GLU A 67 44.84 22.10 -25.06
C GLU A 67 44.66 22.31 -23.55
N GLU A 68 43.97 23.37 -23.13
CA GLU A 68 43.63 23.59 -21.72
C GLU A 68 42.75 22.48 -21.15
N ILE A 69 41.78 21.98 -21.94
CA ILE A 69 40.93 20.85 -21.53
C ILE A 69 41.77 19.58 -21.40
N ALA A 70 42.66 19.30 -22.35
CA ALA A 70 43.54 18.13 -22.30
C ALA A 70 44.50 18.17 -21.10
N ILE A 71 45.06 19.34 -20.77
CA ILE A 71 45.90 19.54 -19.57
C ILE A 71 45.07 19.33 -18.29
N SER A 72 43.85 19.86 -18.24
CA SER A 72 42.95 19.66 -17.10
C SER A 72 42.59 18.17 -16.92
N ILE A 73 42.37 17.45 -18.01
CA ILE A 73 42.14 16.00 -17.99
C ILE A 73 43.39 15.25 -17.56
N ALA A 74 44.59 15.67 -17.99
CA ALA A 74 45.86 15.11 -17.55
C ALA A 74 46.06 15.28 -16.03
N ASP A 75 45.70 16.44 -15.47
CA ASP A 75 45.69 16.67 -14.02
C ASP A 75 44.73 15.72 -13.31
N PHE A 76 43.52 15.55 -13.83
CA PHE A 76 42.56 14.59 -13.29
C PHE A 76 43.08 13.13 -13.37
N ALA A 77 43.67 12.75 -14.51
CA ALA A 77 44.23 11.43 -14.73
C ALA A 77 45.34 11.13 -13.71
N SER A 78 46.18 12.11 -13.39
CA SER A 78 47.23 12.01 -12.35
C SER A 78 46.68 11.64 -10.97
N CYS A 79 45.44 12.01 -10.66
CA CYS A 79 44.79 11.72 -9.38
C CYS A 79 44.10 10.35 -9.33
N VAL A 80 43.56 9.88 -10.46
CA VAL A 80 42.66 8.71 -10.50
C VAL A 80 43.38 7.45 -10.99
N CYS A 81 44.28 7.59 -11.96
CA CYS A 81 44.93 6.47 -12.64
C CYS A 81 46.35 6.21 -12.15
N PHE A 82 46.98 7.18 -11.48
CA PHE A 82 48.36 7.06 -10.99
C PHE A 82 48.41 7.12 -9.46
N PRO A 83 49.25 6.32 -8.79
CA PRO A 83 49.33 6.32 -7.33
C PRO A 83 49.94 7.64 -6.83
N ILE A 84 49.19 8.38 -6.02
CA ILE A 84 49.60 9.66 -5.40
C ILE A 84 50.87 9.48 -4.55
N ASP A 85 51.09 8.29 -3.99
CA ASP A 85 52.18 7.99 -3.06
C ASP A 85 53.49 7.59 -3.76
N SER A 86 53.51 7.48 -5.09
CA SER A 86 54.65 6.92 -5.85
C SER A 86 55.78 7.92 -6.15
N GLY A 87 55.60 9.21 -5.87
CA GLY A 87 56.61 10.24 -6.17
C GLY A 87 56.89 10.42 -7.67
N VAL A 88 56.13 9.76 -8.55
CA VAL A 88 56.29 9.83 -10.00
C VAL A 88 55.68 11.13 -10.49
N THR A 89 56.52 12.06 -10.93
CA THR A 89 56.09 13.25 -11.68
C THR A 89 55.71 12.82 -13.09
N ILE A 90 54.41 12.71 -13.35
CA ILE A 90 53.91 12.49 -14.72
C ILE A 90 54.24 13.73 -15.54
N ASP A 91 54.80 13.54 -16.73
CA ASP A 91 54.89 14.62 -17.72
C ASP A 91 53.48 14.96 -18.22
N LYS A 92 52.87 15.94 -17.56
CA LYS A 92 51.50 16.40 -17.84
C LYS A 92 51.35 16.94 -19.25
N GLN A 93 52.39 17.60 -19.78
CA GLN A 93 52.35 18.17 -21.13
C GLN A 93 52.46 17.08 -22.19
N GLY A 94 53.37 16.11 -22.01
CA GLY A 94 53.47 14.95 -22.89
C GLY A 94 52.21 14.09 -22.88
N PHE A 95 51.59 13.87 -21.72
CA PHE A 95 50.32 13.14 -21.63
C PHE A 95 49.16 13.89 -22.29
N ALA A 96 49.06 15.21 -22.09
CA ALA A 96 48.06 16.04 -22.77
C ALA A 96 48.20 15.97 -24.29
N GLN A 97 49.43 16.04 -24.82
CA GLN A 97 49.68 15.90 -26.27
C GLN A 97 49.27 14.53 -26.82
N GLN A 98 49.47 13.45 -26.04
CA GLN A 98 49.04 12.10 -26.43
C GLN A 98 47.52 11.94 -26.46
N LEU A 99 46.77 12.70 -25.66
CA LEU A 99 45.30 12.72 -25.70
C LEU A 99 44.76 13.44 -26.95
N LEU A 100 45.53 14.36 -27.54
CA LEU A 100 45.16 15.12 -28.74
C LEU A 100 45.36 14.35 -30.05
N LEU A 101 45.98 13.16 -30.02
CA LEU A 101 46.23 12.34 -31.20
C LEU A 101 44.94 11.66 -31.71
N GLU A 102 44.86 11.47 -33.03
CA GLU A 102 43.80 10.66 -33.64
C GLU A 102 43.85 9.22 -33.12
N ASN A 103 42.71 8.65 -32.75
CA ASN A 103 42.60 7.30 -32.16
C ASN A 103 43.54 7.07 -30.96
N SER A 104 43.66 8.05 -30.06
CA SER A 104 44.52 7.95 -28.88
C SER A 104 44.19 6.72 -28.03
N GLU A 105 45.11 5.75 -28.01
CA GLU A 105 45.00 4.57 -27.13
C GLU A 105 44.97 4.97 -25.65
N LYS A 106 45.70 6.04 -25.29
CA LYS A 106 45.75 6.58 -23.92
C LYS A 106 44.41 7.17 -23.47
N LEU A 107 43.68 7.78 -24.39
CA LEU A 107 42.32 8.27 -24.11
C LEU A 107 41.37 7.09 -23.83
N VAL A 108 41.43 6.04 -24.66
CA VAL A 108 40.60 4.84 -24.47
C VAL A 108 40.98 4.10 -23.17
N GLU A 109 42.27 4.02 -22.84
CA GLU A 109 42.75 3.48 -21.57
C GLU A 109 42.23 4.25 -20.37
N LEU A 110 42.32 5.59 -20.41
CA LEU A 110 41.86 6.46 -19.34
C LEU A 110 40.33 6.36 -19.16
N MET A 111 39.55 6.43 -20.23
CA MET A 111 38.10 6.25 -20.17
C MET A 111 37.71 4.88 -19.60
N ALA A 112 38.34 3.80 -20.08
CA ALA A 112 38.04 2.45 -19.61
C ALA A 112 38.42 2.28 -18.13
N ALA A 113 39.57 2.80 -17.69
CA ALA A 113 40.00 2.75 -16.29
C ALA A 113 39.02 3.49 -15.37
N VAL A 114 38.57 4.68 -15.78
CA VAL A 114 37.65 5.52 -15.01
C VAL A 114 36.22 4.94 -14.97
N LEU A 115 35.74 4.35 -16.06
CA LEU A 115 34.38 3.80 -16.16
C LEU A 115 34.26 2.37 -15.59
N SER A 116 35.38 1.67 -15.39
CA SER A 116 35.38 0.33 -14.77
C SER A 116 34.81 0.37 -13.35
N ASP A 117 35.30 1.30 -12.53
CA ASP A 117 34.77 1.58 -11.18
C ASP A 117 34.67 3.09 -10.92
N ILE A 118 33.48 3.64 -11.21
CA ILE A 118 33.17 5.05 -11.01
C ILE A 118 33.24 5.43 -9.52
N SER A 119 32.89 4.51 -8.61
CA SER A 119 32.88 4.77 -7.17
C SER A 119 34.31 4.93 -6.64
N GLU A 120 35.20 4.02 -7.05
CA GLU A 120 36.62 4.09 -6.73
C GLU A 120 37.27 5.33 -7.36
N ALA A 121 36.93 5.67 -8.60
CA ALA A 121 37.43 6.87 -9.27
C ALA A 121 37.02 8.16 -8.53
N LYS A 122 35.76 8.27 -8.10
CA LYS A 122 35.26 9.38 -7.27
C LYS A 122 36.00 9.47 -5.94
N LYS A 123 36.22 8.33 -5.28
CA LYS A 123 36.97 8.24 -4.03
C LYS A 123 38.42 8.71 -4.20
N LYS A 124 39.13 8.26 -5.24
CA LYS A 124 40.50 8.68 -5.53
C LYS A 124 40.57 10.18 -5.82
N ALA A 125 39.68 10.69 -6.66
CA ALA A 125 39.60 12.13 -6.97
C ALA A 125 39.31 12.99 -5.72
N TYR A 126 38.42 12.53 -4.84
CA TYR A 126 38.11 13.21 -3.58
C TYR A 126 39.33 13.24 -2.64
N ILE A 127 40.02 12.11 -2.46
CA ILE A 127 41.20 12.03 -1.60
C ILE A 127 42.33 12.89 -2.16
N ALA A 128 42.54 12.88 -3.49
CA ALA A 128 43.58 13.66 -4.15
C ALA A 128 43.43 15.17 -3.87
N LYS A 129 42.20 15.70 -3.84
CA LYS A 129 41.92 17.11 -3.50
C LYS A 129 42.55 17.54 -2.17
N PHE A 130 42.56 16.66 -1.16
CA PHE A 130 43.08 16.99 0.17
C PHE A 130 44.53 16.53 0.39
N LYS A 131 45.02 15.57 -0.41
CA LYS A 131 46.38 15.02 -0.30
C LYS A 131 47.42 15.63 -1.25
N GLN A 132 46.99 16.38 -2.25
CA GLN A 132 47.91 16.93 -3.25
C GLN A 132 49.00 17.77 -2.58
N GLN A 133 50.26 17.47 -2.90
CA GLN A 133 51.39 18.23 -2.41
C GLN A 133 51.46 19.57 -3.15
N MET A 134 51.52 20.67 -2.40
CA MET A 134 51.77 21.98 -3.00
C MET A 134 53.26 22.08 -3.37
N ILE A 135 53.55 22.32 -4.65
CA ILE A 135 54.90 22.61 -5.13
C ILE A 135 55.20 24.05 -4.76
N ILE A 136 56.03 24.26 -3.74
CA ILE A 136 56.47 25.59 -3.30
C ILE A 136 57.91 25.78 -3.79
N PRO A 137 58.21 26.88 -4.50
CA PRO A 137 59.58 27.21 -4.91
C PRO A 137 60.57 27.17 -3.74
N HIS A 138 61.76 26.61 -3.97
CA HIS A 138 62.74 26.38 -2.90
C HIS A 138 63.22 27.66 -2.21
N GLU A 139 63.14 28.79 -2.90
CA GLU A 139 63.51 30.14 -2.42
C GLU A 139 62.58 30.62 -1.30
N ILE A 140 61.31 30.20 -1.36
CA ILE A 140 60.25 30.62 -0.43
C ILE A 140 60.01 29.53 0.62
N GLN A 141 60.28 28.26 0.28
CA GLN A 141 60.15 27.12 1.17
C GLN A 141 61.03 27.22 2.44
N GLN A 142 62.12 27.97 2.39
CA GLN A 142 63.04 28.16 3.53
C GLN A 142 62.54 29.19 4.56
N GLN A 143 61.49 29.95 4.25
CA GLN A 143 60.94 30.92 5.20
C GLN A 143 60.24 30.21 6.37
N GLU A 144 60.53 30.63 7.60
CA GLU A 144 60.08 29.95 8.82
C GLU A 144 58.54 29.86 8.94
N ASN A 145 57.83 30.95 8.60
CA ASN A 145 56.37 31.00 8.53
C ASN A 145 55.78 29.95 7.57
N ILE A 146 56.44 29.71 6.44
CA ILE A 146 55.99 28.75 5.42
C ILE A 146 56.31 27.32 5.84
N GLN A 147 57.43 27.08 6.51
CA GLN A 147 57.73 25.78 7.12
C GLN A 147 56.75 25.41 8.23
N GLN A 148 56.36 26.39 9.07
CA GLN A 148 55.32 26.20 10.08
C GLN A 148 53.97 25.87 9.44
N ALA A 149 53.56 26.62 8.40
CA ALA A 149 52.32 26.35 7.65
C ALA A 149 52.33 24.98 6.96
N LEU A 150 53.45 24.57 6.35
CA LEU A 150 53.62 23.24 5.76
C LEU A 150 53.51 22.13 6.81
N THR A 151 54.06 22.35 8.01
CA THR A 151 53.96 21.39 9.12
C THR A 151 52.52 21.25 9.60
N GLN A 152 51.80 22.38 9.75
CA GLN A 152 50.38 22.38 10.09
C GLN A 152 49.54 21.69 9.01
N LEU A 153 49.83 21.93 7.73
CA LEU A 153 49.16 21.28 6.60
C LEU A 153 49.37 19.76 6.63
N ARG A 154 50.60 19.28 6.81
CA ARG A 154 50.89 17.85 6.93
C ARG A 154 50.17 17.21 8.13
N ALA A 155 50.12 17.90 9.26
CA ALA A 155 49.38 17.44 10.43
C ALA A 155 47.86 17.36 10.16
N ALA A 156 47.29 18.35 9.46
CA ALA A 156 45.89 18.34 9.05
C ALA A 156 45.59 17.23 8.04
N GLN A 157 46.46 17.01 7.06
CA GLN A 157 46.37 15.90 6.10
C GLN A 157 46.43 14.53 6.78
N SER A 158 47.30 14.38 7.79
CA SER A 158 47.38 13.16 8.60
C SER A 158 46.10 12.93 9.40
N LYS A 159 45.55 13.95 10.07
CA LYS A 159 44.26 13.86 10.78
C LYS A 159 43.10 13.50 9.84
N PHE A 160 43.07 14.10 8.65
CA PHE A 160 42.09 13.76 7.62
C PHE A 160 42.19 12.28 7.23
N GLN A 161 43.40 11.76 7.02
CA GLN A 161 43.58 10.36 6.65
C GLN A 161 43.08 9.41 7.75
N THR A 162 43.40 9.69 9.01
CA THR A 162 42.93 8.89 10.15
C THR A 162 41.41 8.88 10.23
N SER A 163 40.78 10.06 10.22
CA SER A 163 39.31 10.17 10.29
C SER A 163 38.62 9.57 9.06
N TYR A 164 39.23 9.68 7.87
CA TYR A 164 38.72 9.03 6.68
C TYR A 164 38.72 7.51 6.81
N ASN A 165 39.82 6.93 7.29
CA ASN A 165 39.94 5.48 7.49
C ASN A 165 38.94 4.98 8.53
N GLU A 166 38.83 5.65 9.69
CA GLU A 166 37.85 5.32 10.73
C GLU A 166 36.41 5.32 10.19
N ASN A 167 36.03 6.35 9.42
CA ASN A 167 34.70 6.40 8.81
C ASN A 167 34.47 5.29 7.78
N GLN A 168 35.50 4.91 7.01
CA GLN A 168 35.40 3.79 6.08
C GLN A 168 35.21 2.46 6.82
N GLU A 169 35.94 2.24 7.92
CA GLU A 169 35.78 1.05 8.77
C GLU A 169 34.38 0.97 9.37
N VAL A 170 33.83 2.09 9.86
CA VAL A 170 32.45 2.14 10.38
C VAL A 170 31.43 1.79 9.30
N LEU A 171 31.57 2.37 8.10
CA LEU A 171 30.68 2.08 6.97
C LEU A 171 30.77 0.60 6.56
N GLN A 172 31.98 0.05 6.49
CA GLN A 172 32.20 -1.35 6.14
C GLN A 172 31.64 -2.29 7.22
N SER A 173 31.83 -1.96 8.49
CA SER A 173 31.28 -2.69 9.63
C SER A 173 29.75 -2.72 9.61
N ALA A 174 29.09 -1.58 9.36
CA ALA A 174 27.64 -1.50 9.26
C ALA A 174 27.08 -2.37 8.12
N VAL A 175 27.77 -2.41 6.97
CA VAL A 175 27.41 -3.29 5.86
C VAL A 175 27.60 -4.76 6.25
N SER A 176 28.71 -5.13 6.88
CA SER A 176 28.97 -6.51 7.34
C SER A 176 27.92 -6.98 8.35
N GLN A 177 27.58 -6.16 9.35
CA GLN A 177 26.53 -6.46 10.33
C GLN A 177 25.18 -6.70 9.67
N LYS A 178 24.82 -5.89 8.66
CA LYS A 178 23.59 -6.09 7.89
C LYS A 178 23.61 -7.40 7.09
N ILE A 179 24.75 -7.75 6.49
CA ILE A 179 24.92 -9.03 5.78
C ILE A 179 24.78 -10.20 6.74
N GLU A 180 25.39 -10.14 7.93
CA GLU A 180 25.28 -11.19 8.96
C GLU A 180 23.84 -11.35 9.44
N ALA A 181 23.13 -10.26 9.68
CA ALA A 181 21.72 -10.28 10.07
C ALA A 181 20.85 -10.95 8.99
N LEU A 182 21.00 -10.57 7.73
CA LEU A 182 20.28 -11.17 6.60
C LEU A 182 20.65 -12.65 6.40
N THR A 183 21.91 -13.02 6.62
CA THR A 183 22.37 -14.41 6.53
C THR A 183 21.75 -15.26 7.63
N THR A 184 21.65 -14.72 8.85
CA THR A 184 20.99 -15.38 9.98
C THR A 184 19.50 -15.54 9.74
N GLU A 185 18.82 -14.50 9.25
CA GLU A 185 17.40 -14.55 8.88
C GLU A 185 17.14 -15.60 7.79
N LYS A 186 17.97 -15.63 6.73
CA LYS A 186 17.90 -16.66 5.69
C LYS A 186 18.00 -18.06 6.28
N GLN A 187 18.95 -18.31 7.19
CA GLN A 187 19.13 -19.62 7.81
C GLN A 187 17.93 -20.01 8.69
N GLN A 188 17.34 -19.06 9.41
CA GLN A 188 16.12 -19.29 10.19
C GLN A 188 14.93 -19.65 9.30
N LEU A 189 14.77 -18.97 8.15
CA LEU A 189 13.72 -19.25 7.18
C LEU A 189 13.88 -20.65 6.57
N ILE A 190 15.09 -21.05 6.17
CA ILE A 190 15.38 -22.40 5.68
C ILE A 190 15.04 -23.45 6.73
N THR A 191 15.46 -23.24 7.98
CA THR A 191 15.17 -24.18 9.08
C THR A 191 13.66 -24.30 9.34
N ARG A 192 12.92 -23.20 9.20
CA ARG A 192 11.45 -23.19 9.31
C ARG A 192 10.79 -23.92 8.14
N GLU A 193 11.27 -23.70 6.92
CA GLU A 193 10.83 -24.41 5.72
C GLU A 193 11.04 -25.92 5.86
N ASP A 194 12.22 -26.36 6.31
CA ASP A 194 12.53 -27.78 6.52
C ASP A 194 11.58 -28.42 7.54
N LYS A 195 11.29 -27.74 8.66
CA LYS A 195 10.33 -28.20 9.68
C LYS A 195 8.92 -28.33 9.10
N LEU A 196 8.46 -27.34 8.33
CA LEU A 196 7.14 -27.37 7.69
C LEU A 196 7.05 -28.48 6.64
N SER A 197 8.10 -28.65 5.84
CA SER A 197 8.21 -29.73 4.84
C SER A 197 8.17 -31.11 5.50
N ALA A 198 8.85 -31.27 6.64
CA ALA A 198 8.80 -32.50 7.44
C ALA A 198 7.39 -32.79 7.98
N LEU A 199 6.67 -31.78 8.49
CA LEU A 199 5.28 -31.93 8.95
C LEU A 199 4.33 -32.30 7.81
N VAL A 200 4.45 -31.66 6.65
CA VAL A 200 3.64 -31.99 5.45
C VAL A 200 3.87 -33.44 5.01
N LYS A 201 5.13 -33.89 5.00
CA LYS A 201 5.49 -35.29 4.72
C LYS A 201 4.91 -36.26 5.75
N GLN A 202 4.99 -35.92 7.04
CA GLN A 202 4.47 -36.73 8.13
C GLN A 202 2.94 -36.88 8.07
N LEU A 203 2.22 -35.80 7.73
CA LEU A 203 0.77 -35.78 7.56
C LEU A 203 0.30 -36.39 6.23
N LYS A 204 1.22 -36.85 5.36
CA LYS A 204 0.95 -37.41 4.03
C LYS A 204 0.06 -36.53 3.15
N MET A 205 0.05 -35.22 3.39
CA MET A 205 -0.77 -34.30 2.64
C MET A 205 -0.10 -34.03 1.29
N LYS A 206 -0.73 -34.50 0.21
CA LYS A 206 -0.26 -34.26 -1.15
C LYS A 206 -0.68 -32.86 -1.60
N ASN A 207 0.15 -32.21 -2.41
CA ASN A 207 -0.12 -30.93 -3.09
C ASN A 207 -0.23 -29.67 -2.20
N VAL A 208 -0.09 -29.77 -0.87
CA VAL A 208 -0.11 -28.61 0.05
C VAL A 208 0.88 -27.50 -0.33
N PRO A 209 2.15 -27.78 -0.70
CA PRO A 209 3.09 -26.71 -1.05
C PRO A 209 2.66 -25.93 -2.30
N GLU A 210 2.16 -26.64 -3.32
CA GLU A 210 1.73 -26.04 -4.59
C GLU A 210 0.44 -25.23 -4.42
N GLU A 211 -0.51 -25.74 -3.66
CA GLU A 211 -1.76 -25.06 -3.35
C GLU A 211 -1.54 -23.84 -2.45
N ALA A 212 -0.63 -23.92 -1.47
CA ALA A 212 -0.24 -22.77 -0.62
C ALA A 212 0.46 -21.68 -1.43
N VAL A 213 1.31 -22.03 -2.40
CA VAL A 213 1.95 -21.06 -3.32
C VAL A 213 0.90 -20.39 -4.20
N ASN A 214 -0.03 -21.16 -4.77
CA ASN A 214 -1.12 -20.63 -5.59
C ASN A 214 -2.04 -19.69 -4.78
N LEU A 215 -2.39 -20.08 -3.55
CA LEU A 215 -3.17 -19.25 -2.64
C LEU A 215 -2.43 -17.95 -2.25
N SER A 216 -1.12 -18.05 -1.97
CA SER A 216 -0.29 -16.90 -1.62
C SER A 216 -0.09 -15.93 -2.78
N LYS A 217 0.02 -16.45 -4.00
CA LYS A 217 0.07 -15.64 -5.22
C LYS A 217 -1.25 -14.89 -5.40
N ARG A 218 -2.37 -15.59 -5.27
CA ARG A 218 -3.70 -15.00 -5.40
C ARG A 218 -4.00 -13.96 -4.32
N ARG A 219 -3.58 -14.19 -3.07
CA ARG A 219 -3.67 -13.20 -1.99
C ARG A 219 -2.88 -11.93 -2.33
N ARG A 220 -1.68 -12.05 -2.90
CA ARG A 220 -0.88 -10.89 -3.33
C ARG A 220 -1.53 -10.13 -4.47
N GLU A 221 -2.07 -10.83 -5.45
CA GLU A 221 -2.79 -10.22 -6.58
C GLU A 221 -4.04 -9.46 -6.08
N ASN A 222 -4.86 -10.10 -5.24
CA ASN A 222 -6.04 -9.47 -4.63
C ASN A 222 -5.67 -8.24 -3.78
N MET A 223 -4.58 -8.30 -2.98
CA MET A 223 -4.11 -7.15 -2.21
C MET A 223 -3.65 -6.00 -3.12
N GLY A 224 -3.01 -6.31 -4.25
CA GLY A 224 -2.65 -5.33 -5.27
C GLY A 224 -3.88 -4.67 -5.91
N GLU A 225 -4.90 -5.46 -6.23
CA GLU A 225 -6.18 -4.95 -6.77
C GLU A 225 -6.91 -4.06 -5.76
N ILE A 226 -6.93 -4.44 -4.48
CA ILE A 226 -7.51 -3.61 -3.41
C ILE A 226 -6.79 -2.27 -3.29
N GLN A 227 -5.45 -2.26 -3.33
CA GLN A 227 -4.68 -1.02 -3.28
C GLN A 227 -4.98 -0.13 -4.50
N GLN A 228 -5.05 -0.70 -5.70
CA GLN A 228 -5.40 0.05 -6.92
C GLN A 228 -6.81 0.64 -6.86
N LEU A 229 -7.79 -0.13 -6.37
CA LEU A 229 -9.16 0.36 -6.17
C LEU A 229 -9.20 1.50 -5.15
N GLN A 230 -8.41 1.40 -4.09
CA GLN A 230 -8.33 2.45 -3.06
C GLN A 230 -7.71 3.74 -3.62
N GLU A 231 -6.65 3.64 -4.42
CA GLU A 231 -6.06 4.77 -5.14
C GLU A 231 -7.06 5.39 -6.12
N GLN A 232 -7.81 4.57 -6.86
CA GLN A 232 -8.83 5.03 -7.80
C GLN A 232 -9.97 5.77 -7.10
N ILE A 233 -10.46 5.26 -5.97
CA ILE A 233 -11.49 5.91 -5.15
C ILE A 233 -10.98 7.26 -4.63
N ASN A 234 -9.76 7.30 -4.11
CA ASN A 234 -9.15 8.54 -3.63
C ASN A 234 -9.02 9.57 -4.76
N GLY A 235 -8.54 9.16 -5.93
CA GLY A 235 -8.45 10.03 -7.10
C GLY A 235 -9.82 10.55 -7.57
N GLN A 236 -10.86 9.70 -7.57
CA GLN A 236 -12.23 10.13 -7.88
C GLN A 236 -12.76 11.14 -6.85
N ASN A 237 -12.47 10.95 -5.57
CA ASN A 237 -12.88 11.86 -4.52
C ASN A 237 -12.20 13.23 -4.62
N GLU A 238 -10.93 13.27 -5.00
CA GLU A 238 -10.22 14.53 -5.29
C GLU A 238 -10.84 15.27 -6.47
N VAL A 239 -11.14 14.56 -7.57
CA VAL A 239 -11.82 15.14 -8.74
C VAL A 239 -13.20 15.67 -8.36
N ARG A 240 -13.98 14.94 -7.55
CA ARG A 240 -15.28 15.40 -7.04
C ARG A 240 -15.16 16.68 -6.21
N LYS A 241 -14.18 16.74 -5.29
CA LYS A 241 -13.90 17.96 -4.50
C LYS A 241 -13.54 19.15 -5.39
N ALA A 242 -12.69 18.94 -6.40
CA ALA A 242 -12.32 19.99 -7.34
C ALA A 242 -13.52 20.47 -8.17
N LEU A 243 -14.40 19.56 -8.60
CA LEU A 243 -15.62 19.89 -9.34
C LEU A 243 -16.60 20.68 -8.47
N LEU A 244 -16.77 20.27 -7.20
CA LEU A 244 -17.62 20.97 -6.23
C LEU A 244 -17.11 22.40 -5.99
N ASN A 245 -15.80 22.56 -5.76
CA ASN A 245 -15.18 23.88 -5.58
C ASN A 245 -15.39 24.78 -6.81
N ARG A 246 -15.33 24.20 -8.02
CA ARG A 246 -15.58 24.91 -9.27
C ARG A 246 -17.06 25.28 -9.45
N ALA A 247 -17.98 24.38 -9.12
CA ALA A 247 -19.41 24.65 -9.15
C ALA A 247 -19.78 25.77 -8.16
N GLN A 248 -19.18 25.75 -6.96
CA GLN A 248 -19.37 26.79 -5.95
C GLN A 248 -18.83 28.15 -6.41
N ALA A 249 -17.68 28.18 -7.08
CA ALA A 249 -17.17 29.40 -7.71
C ALA A 249 -18.10 29.92 -8.83
N VAL A 250 -18.72 29.02 -9.62
CA VAL A 250 -19.69 29.39 -10.67
C VAL A 250 -20.98 29.95 -10.07
N VAL A 251 -21.54 29.32 -9.03
CA VAL A 251 -22.72 29.81 -8.29
C VAL A 251 -22.44 31.19 -7.70
N ASN A 252 -21.26 31.40 -7.12
CA ASN A 252 -20.82 32.70 -6.61
C ASN A 252 -20.63 33.76 -7.72
N SER A 253 -20.53 33.35 -8.99
CA SER A 253 -20.31 34.22 -10.16
C SER A 253 -21.53 34.42 -11.06
N ALA A 254 -22.63 33.68 -10.83
CA ALA A 254 -23.79 33.68 -11.69
C ALA A 254 -24.65 34.95 -11.48
N LYS A 255 -24.84 35.74 -12.54
CA LYS A 255 -25.80 36.85 -12.59
C LYS A 255 -27.23 36.29 -12.73
N GLY A 256 -27.98 36.34 -11.64
CA GLY A 256 -29.44 36.20 -11.56
C GLY A 256 -29.97 37.17 -10.51
N THR A 257 -31.29 37.39 -10.44
CA THR A 257 -31.86 38.19 -9.34
C THR A 257 -31.46 37.57 -7.99
N PRO A 258 -31.05 38.36 -6.99
CA PRO A 258 -30.57 37.86 -5.69
C PRO A 258 -31.48 36.79 -5.07
N ALA A 259 -32.80 36.91 -5.25
CA ALA A 259 -33.78 35.93 -4.79
C ALA A 259 -33.61 34.53 -5.41
N SER A 260 -33.30 34.44 -6.71
CA SER A 260 -33.11 33.16 -7.43
C SER A 260 -31.80 32.46 -7.03
N ILE A 261 -30.75 33.24 -6.77
CA ILE A 261 -29.47 32.70 -6.29
C ILE A 261 -29.64 32.21 -4.84
N ILE A 262 -30.31 32.98 -4.00
CA ILE A 262 -30.60 32.60 -2.61
C ILE A 262 -31.46 31.33 -2.57
N GLU A 263 -32.49 31.23 -3.42
CA GLU A 263 -33.35 30.05 -3.49
C GLU A 263 -32.59 28.79 -3.96
N ALA A 264 -31.73 28.93 -4.98
CA ALA A 264 -30.85 27.84 -5.42
C ALA A 264 -29.87 27.41 -4.32
N CYS A 265 -29.23 28.36 -3.63
CA CYS A 265 -28.32 28.09 -2.50
C CYS A 265 -29.06 27.47 -1.30
N GLN A 266 -30.30 27.87 -1.02
CA GLN A 266 -31.09 27.29 0.06
C GLN A 266 -31.53 25.85 -0.25
N ASN A 267 -31.92 25.58 -1.50
CA ASN A 267 -32.28 24.23 -1.93
C ASN A 267 -31.07 23.30 -1.98
N GLU A 268 -29.91 23.79 -2.43
CA GLU A 268 -28.64 23.05 -2.39
C GLU A 268 -28.17 22.83 -0.94
N SER A 269 -28.29 23.83 -0.06
CA SER A 269 -27.98 23.69 1.37
C SER A 269 -28.91 22.69 2.06
N ARG A 270 -30.20 22.63 1.68
CA ARG A 270 -31.16 21.65 2.21
C ARG A 270 -30.82 20.24 1.75
N ARG A 271 -30.46 20.06 0.48
CA ARG A 271 -30.00 18.77 -0.07
C ARG A 271 -28.69 18.32 0.59
N LEU A 272 -27.70 19.20 0.69
CA LEU A 272 -26.43 18.90 1.35
C LEU A 272 -26.62 18.56 2.82
N LYS A 273 -27.51 19.24 3.55
CA LYS A 273 -27.85 18.88 4.94
C LYS A 273 -28.47 17.48 5.03
N GLN A 274 -29.31 17.07 4.09
CA GLN A 274 -29.84 15.70 4.05
C GLN A 274 -28.76 14.67 3.74
N GLU A 275 -27.87 14.92 2.78
CA GLU A 275 -26.73 14.03 2.49
C GLU A 275 -25.74 13.95 3.67
N LEU A 276 -25.49 15.06 4.37
CA LEU A 276 -24.60 15.13 5.54
C LEU A 276 -25.13 14.39 6.77
N ILE A 277 -26.46 14.19 6.88
CA ILE A 277 -27.08 13.40 7.95
C ILE A 277 -26.85 11.90 7.71
N ASN A 278 -26.79 11.45 6.45
CA ASN A 278 -26.67 10.04 6.10
C ASN A 278 -25.20 9.57 6.03
N LEU A 279 -24.25 10.48 5.74
CA LEU A 279 -22.82 10.19 5.62
C LEU A 279 -22.18 9.58 6.89
N PRO A 280 -22.45 10.08 8.12
CA PRO A 280 -21.89 9.48 9.34
C PRO A 280 -22.36 8.05 9.56
N GLN A 281 -23.61 7.74 9.21
CA GLN A 281 -24.18 6.41 9.34
C GLN A 281 -23.56 5.44 8.31
N GLU A 282 -23.37 5.89 7.07
CA GLU A 282 -22.68 5.12 6.04
C GLU A 282 -21.19 4.89 6.39
N ILE A 283 -20.50 5.91 6.93
CA ILE A 283 -19.11 5.77 7.41
C ILE A 283 -19.05 4.74 8.53
N GLN A 284 -19.95 4.82 9.51
CA GLN A 284 -20.01 3.87 10.62
C GLN A 284 -20.30 2.44 10.14
N GLU A 285 -21.21 2.25 9.18
CA GLU A 285 -21.50 0.95 8.57
C GLU A 285 -20.29 0.38 7.82
N LYS A 286 -19.53 1.23 7.11
CA LYS A 286 -18.30 0.83 6.40
C LYS A 286 -17.13 0.58 7.35
N GLU A 287 -17.01 1.33 8.44
CA GLU A 287 -16.04 1.10 9.50
C GLU A 287 -16.32 -0.21 10.23
N GLN A 288 -17.58 -0.51 10.55
CA GLN A 288 -18.01 -1.79 11.11
C GLN A 288 -17.75 -2.95 10.13
N LEU A 289 -18.00 -2.76 8.83
CA LEU A 289 -17.71 -3.76 7.81
C LEU A 289 -16.20 -3.99 7.67
N ARG A 290 -15.39 -2.92 7.72
CA ARG A 290 -13.93 -3.02 7.74
C ARG A 290 -13.43 -3.73 9.00
N GLU A 291 -14.00 -3.42 10.16
CA GLU A 291 -13.64 -4.05 11.44
C GLU A 291 -14.02 -5.53 11.43
N LEU A 292 -15.16 -5.89 10.84
CA LEU A 292 -15.59 -7.27 10.60
C LEU A 292 -14.67 -8.03 9.62
N ILE A 293 -14.18 -7.35 8.58
CA ILE A 293 -13.23 -7.92 7.60
C ILE A 293 -11.81 -8.04 8.19
N MET A 294 -11.40 -7.11 9.07
CA MET A 294 -10.13 -7.20 9.80
C MET A 294 -10.20 -8.18 10.99
N GLN A 295 -11.41 -8.53 11.43
CA GLN A 295 -11.71 -9.61 12.38
C GLN A 295 -11.92 -10.97 11.70
N ASP A 296 -11.34 -11.21 10.51
CA ASP A 296 -11.01 -12.59 10.15
C ASP A 296 -10.11 -13.14 11.27
N PRO A 297 -10.45 -14.29 11.88
CA PRO A 297 -9.66 -14.83 12.98
C PRO A 297 -8.31 -15.18 12.38
N SER A 298 -7.28 -14.40 12.70
CA SER A 298 -5.91 -14.78 12.39
C SER A 298 -5.74 -16.22 12.86
N ASP A 299 -5.10 -17.07 12.04
CA ASP A 299 -4.77 -18.46 12.39
C ASP A 299 -4.13 -18.58 13.79
N GLU A 300 -3.59 -17.46 14.30
CA GLU A 300 -3.16 -17.21 15.68
C GLU A 300 -4.24 -17.46 16.75
N ILE A 301 -5.49 -16.98 16.60
CA ILE A 301 -6.57 -17.21 17.59
C ILE A 301 -7.00 -18.68 17.59
N ILE A 302 -7.05 -19.31 16.42
CA ILE A 302 -7.39 -20.73 16.28
C ILE A 302 -6.26 -21.59 16.87
N SER A 303 -5.00 -21.26 16.56
CA SER A 303 -3.82 -21.94 17.11
C SER A 303 -3.70 -21.77 18.62
N GLN A 304 -4.05 -20.58 19.15
CA GLN A 304 -4.10 -20.32 20.58
C GLN A 304 -5.21 -21.13 21.27
N MET A 305 -6.40 -21.22 20.66
CA MET A 305 -7.49 -22.06 21.18
C MET A 305 -7.18 -23.55 21.10
N GLU A 306 -6.46 -24.01 20.06
CA GLU A 306 -5.98 -25.39 19.95
C GLU A 306 -4.93 -25.71 21.01
N LEU A 307 -4.00 -24.78 21.26
CA LEU A 307 -2.99 -24.89 22.32
C LEU A 307 -3.64 -24.95 23.71
N GLU A 308 -4.63 -24.08 23.98
CA GLU A 308 -5.39 -24.07 25.23
C GLU A 308 -6.22 -25.35 25.41
N MET A 309 -6.83 -25.88 24.35
CA MET A 309 -7.50 -27.19 24.38
C MET A 309 -6.53 -28.32 24.75
N GLU A 310 -5.33 -28.29 24.19
CA GLU A 310 -4.36 -29.36 24.41
C GLU A 310 -3.68 -29.26 25.78
N GLN A 311 -3.53 -28.06 26.30
CA GLN A 311 -3.16 -27.81 27.68
C GLN A 311 -4.23 -28.36 28.65
N ALA A 312 -5.51 -28.05 28.40
CA ALA A 312 -6.63 -28.55 29.21
C ALA A 312 -6.77 -30.08 29.15
N LYS A 313 -6.50 -30.72 28.00
CA LYS A 313 -6.44 -32.19 27.90
C LYS A 313 -5.30 -32.77 28.72
N LYS A 314 -4.09 -32.16 28.65
CA LYS A 314 -2.93 -32.61 29.44
C LYS A 314 -3.20 -32.48 30.94
N ASP A 315 -3.79 -31.40 31.39
CA ASP A 315 -4.11 -31.19 32.80
C ASP A 315 -5.20 -32.16 33.29
N LEU A 316 -6.17 -32.48 32.44
CA LEU A 316 -7.20 -33.48 32.73
C LEU A 316 -6.64 -34.91 32.80
N ILE A 317 -5.63 -35.23 31.98
CA ILE A 317 -4.91 -36.51 32.04
C ILE A 317 -4.08 -36.58 33.33
N LYS A 318 -3.29 -35.55 33.65
CA LYS A 318 -2.51 -35.48 34.90
C LYS A 318 -3.38 -35.60 36.15
N LEU A 319 -4.54 -34.92 36.17
CA LEU A 319 -5.50 -35.02 37.27
C LEU A 319 -6.11 -36.43 37.37
N LYS A 320 -6.44 -37.08 36.26
CA LYS A 320 -6.91 -38.48 36.26
C LYS A 320 -5.83 -39.47 36.72
N GLU A 321 -4.58 -39.24 36.34
CA GLU A 321 -3.44 -40.06 36.77
C GLU A 321 -3.18 -39.89 38.27
N LEU A 322 -3.23 -38.65 38.80
CA LEU A 322 -3.16 -38.36 40.23
C LEU A 322 -4.33 -39.00 41.01
N ASN A 323 -5.55 -38.97 40.46
CA ASN A 323 -6.73 -39.58 41.08
C ASN A 323 -6.68 -41.12 41.10
N ASN A 324 -5.98 -41.75 40.15
CA ASN A 324 -5.80 -43.20 40.11
C ASN A 324 -4.65 -43.66 41.02
N ILE A 325 -3.72 -42.77 41.38
CA ILE A 325 -2.58 -43.08 42.27
C ILE A 325 -2.95 -42.82 43.74
N ASN A 326 -3.80 -41.83 44.03
CA ASN A 326 -4.24 -41.51 45.38
C ASN A 326 -5.56 -42.21 45.71
N GLY A 327 -5.48 -43.49 46.08
CA GLY A 327 -6.61 -44.21 46.67
C GLY A 327 -7.05 -43.59 48.01
N GLU A 328 -8.36 -43.42 48.15
CA GLU A 328 -9.13 -43.29 49.41
C GLU A 328 -8.83 -42.13 50.38
N ASN A 329 -8.91 -40.86 49.94
CA ASN A 329 -9.06 -39.74 50.89
C ASN A 329 -10.14 -38.72 50.46
N ASP A 330 -10.67 -38.00 51.46
CA ASP A 330 -11.80 -37.02 51.41
C ASP A 330 -11.61 -35.84 50.43
N ASP A 331 -10.43 -35.68 49.82
CA ASP A 331 -10.14 -34.68 48.77
C ASP A 331 -10.80 -35.00 47.40
N ASN A 332 -11.38 -36.20 47.26
CA ASN A 332 -12.02 -36.66 46.03
C ASN A 332 -13.16 -35.75 45.55
N GLN A 333 -13.95 -35.12 46.44
CA GLN A 333 -15.06 -34.26 46.01
C GLN A 333 -14.60 -32.92 45.39
N GLN A 334 -13.51 -32.33 45.90
CA GLN A 334 -12.94 -31.11 45.30
C GLN A 334 -12.23 -31.43 43.98
N GLN A 335 -11.50 -32.55 43.91
CA GLN A 335 -10.83 -32.98 42.68
C GLN A 335 -11.84 -33.41 41.60
N GLU A 336 -12.93 -34.08 41.97
CA GLU A 336 -14.02 -34.46 41.05
C GLU A 336 -14.79 -33.23 40.54
N SER A 337 -14.97 -32.20 41.36
CA SER A 337 -15.51 -30.90 40.95
C SER A 337 -14.60 -30.21 39.93
N GLN A 338 -13.28 -30.26 40.12
CA GLN A 338 -12.28 -29.71 39.20
C GLN A 338 -12.23 -30.47 37.87
N VAL A 339 -12.30 -31.80 37.91
CA VAL A 339 -12.41 -32.66 36.72
C VAL A 339 -13.71 -32.37 35.96
N THR A 340 -14.82 -32.15 36.67
CA THR A 340 -16.11 -31.81 36.08
C THR A 340 -16.07 -30.43 35.42
N TYR A 341 -15.46 -29.44 36.07
CA TYR A 341 -15.24 -28.10 35.51
C TYR A 341 -14.39 -28.14 34.24
N LEU A 342 -13.28 -28.88 34.25
CA LEU A 342 -12.41 -29.04 33.07
C LEU A 342 -13.13 -29.76 31.94
N ARG A 343 -13.95 -30.79 32.20
CA ARG A 343 -14.80 -31.43 31.18
C ARG A 343 -15.81 -30.46 30.59
N GLN A 344 -16.41 -29.61 31.41
CA GLN A 344 -17.39 -28.62 30.98
C GLN A 344 -16.76 -27.52 30.12
N GLN A 345 -15.55 -27.06 30.47
CA GLN A 345 -14.75 -26.16 29.65
C GLN A 345 -14.36 -26.81 28.32
N LEU A 346 -13.87 -28.05 28.33
CA LEU A 346 -13.50 -28.80 27.12
C LEU A 346 -14.70 -28.99 26.18
N ALA A 347 -15.90 -29.22 26.73
CA ALA A 347 -17.13 -29.30 25.95
C ALA A 347 -17.52 -27.94 25.33
N LYS A 348 -17.35 -26.83 26.06
CA LYS A 348 -17.58 -25.46 25.54
C LYS A 348 -16.57 -25.12 24.43
N PHE A 349 -15.29 -25.43 24.62
CA PHE A 349 -14.25 -25.23 23.62
C PHE A 349 -14.48 -26.09 22.37
N LYS A 350 -14.84 -27.38 22.52
CA LYS A 350 -15.18 -28.24 21.39
C LYS A 350 -16.37 -27.72 20.59
N ARG A 351 -17.43 -27.24 21.25
CA ARG A 351 -18.59 -26.64 20.56
C ARG A 351 -18.21 -25.37 19.81
N LYS A 352 -17.46 -24.46 20.44
CA LYS A 352 -16.96 -23.25 19.76
C LYS A 352 -16.07 -23.58 18.58
N HIS A 353 -15.16 -24.55 18.71
CA HIS A 353 -14.28 -25.00 17.64
C HIS A 353 -15.09 -25.62 16.48
N GLN A 354 -16.11 -26.42 16.80
CA GLN A 354 -16.99 -27.02 15.79
C GLN A 354 -17.85 -25.96 15.07
N ASP A 355 -18.36 -24.96 15.77
CA ASP A 355 -19.09 -23.83 15.17
C ASP A 355 -18.17 -22.98 14.28
N LEU A 356 -16.92 -22.75 14.70
CA LEU A 356 -15.91 -22.04 13.91
C LEU A 356 -15.51 -22.82 12.65
N LEU A 357 -15.31 -24.14 12.76
CA LEU A 357 -15.06 -25.00 11.61
C LEU A 357 -16.24 -25.00 10.63
N GLY A 358 -17.48 -25.07 11.12
CA GLY A 358 -18.67 -24.97 10.27
C GLY A 358 -18.78 -23.62 9.57
N ARG A 359 -18.39 -22.52 10.24
CA ARG A 359 -18.32 -21.19 9.60
C ARG A 359 -17.20 -21.11 8.57
N MET A 360 -16.01 -21.67 8.84
CA MET A 360 -14.92 -21.74 7.86
C MET A 360 -15.29 -22.57 6.64
N GLU A 361 -15.95 -23.71 6.82
CA GLU A 361 -16.39 -24.57 5.71
C GLU A 361 -17.42 -23.85 4.84
N LYS A 362 -18.36 -23.12 5.47
CA LYS A 362 -19.34 -22.29 4.76
C LYS A 362 -18.68 -21.14 4.00
N VAL A 363 -17.74 -20.43 4.62
CA VAL A 363 -16.98 -19.34 3.96
C VAL A 363 -16.08 -19.87 2.84
N SER A 364 -15.50 -21.06 3.00
CA SER A 364 -14.73 -21.74 1.96
C SER A 364 -15.62 -22.15 0.78
N GLN A 365 -16.82 -22.67 1.04
CA GLN A 365 -17.82 -22.93 0.01
C GLN A 365 -18.27 -21.65 -0.70
N ASP A 366 -18.56 -20.58 0.04
CA ASP A 366 -18.95 -19.29 -0.52
C ASP A 366 -17.82 -18.67 -1.35
N SER A 367 -16.57 -18.75 -0.88
CA SER A 367 -15.37 -18.32 -1.61
C SER A 367 -15.16 -19.16 -2.88
N SER A 368 -15.33 -20.48 -2.81
CA SER A 368 -15.24 -21.37 -3.97
C SER A 368 -16.33 -21.05 -5.01
N GLN A 369 -17.55 -20.74 -4.56
CA GLN A 369 -18.63 -20.30 -5.46
C GLN A 369 -18.33 -18.93 -6.10
N VAL A 370 -17.77 -17.99 -5.34
CA VAL A 370 -17.29 -16.70 -5.87
C VAL A 370 -16.14 -16.91 -6.85
N ASP A 371 -15.23 -17.85 -6.60
CA ASP A 371 -14.12 -18.19 -7.47
C ASP A 371 -14.57 -18.84 -8.78
N VAL A 372 -15.58 -19.70 -8.72
CA VAL A 372 -16.22 -20.29 -9.90
C VAL A 372 -16.92 -19.21 -10.72
N LYS A 373 -17.62 -18.27 -10.07
CA LYS A 373 -18.22 -17.09 -10.73
C LYS A 373 -17.15 -16.17 -11.33
N MET A 374 -16.06 -15.92 -10.63
CA MET A 374 -14.97 -15.04 -11.08
C MET A 374 -14.16 -15.70 -12.20
N ARG A 375 -13.91 -17.02 -12.15
CA ARG A 375 -13.35 -17.77 -13.27
C ARG A 375 -14.29 -17.80 -14.46
N SER A 376 -15.61 -17.88 -14.26
CA SER A 376 -16.58 -17.74 -15.34
C SER A 376 -16.56 -16.35 -15.97
N LEU A 377 -16.36 -15.29 -15.17
CA LEU A 377 -16.24 -13.92 -15.66
C LEU A 377 -14.89 -13.69 -16.37
N MET A 378 -13.79 -14.28 -15.87
CA MET A 378 -12.45 -14.13 -16.44
C MET A 378 -12.15 -15.06 -17.62
N SER A 379 -12.79 -16.24 -17.71
CA SER A 379 -12.73 -17.10 -18.89
C SER A 379 -13.48 -16.52 -20.08
N THR A 380 -14.27 -15.46 -19.85
CA THR A 380 -14.77 -14.59 -20.90
C THR A 380 -13.64 -13.66 -21.33
N THR A 381 -12.65 -14.20 -22.04
CA THR A 381 -11.61 -13.41 -22.69
C THR A 381 -12.30 -12.39 -23.61
N VAL A 382 -12.11 -11.10 -23.29
CA VAL A 382 -12.59 -9.98 -24.09
C VAL A 382 -11.75 -9.92 -25.37
N THR A 383 -12.12 -10.72 -26.35
CA THR A 383 -11.74 -10.52 -27.75
C THR A 383 -12.58 -9.37 -28.32
N LEU A 384 -12.08 -8.67 -29.33
CA LEU A 384 -12.81 -7.61 -30.04
C LEU A 384 -14.19 -8.07 -30.57
N ASP A 385 -14.38 -9.39 -30.72
CA ASP A 385 -15.64 -10.03 -31.13
C ASP A 385 -16.64 -10.25 -29.98
N ASN A 386 -16.21 -10.10 -28.72
CA ASN A 386 -17.01 -10.32 -27.50
C ASN A 386 -17.42 -9.01 -26.80
N ILE A 387 -17.06 -7.85 -27.34
CA ILE A 387 -17.48 -6.53 -26.82
C ILE A 387 -18.88 -6.22 -27.38
N ASP A 388 -19.87 -6.98 -26.93
CA ASP A 388 -21.30 -6.80 -27.26
C ASP A 388 -22.07 -5.95 -26.22
N ALA A 389 -21.36 -5.31 -25.29
CA ALA A 389 -21.94 -4.44 -24.27
C ALA A 389 -21.37 -3.03 -24.38
N ALA A 390 -22.15 -2.13 -24.97
CA ALA A 390 -21.79 -0.73 -25.26
C ALA A 390 -21.59 0.19 -24.03
N ASP A 391 -21.54 -0.35 -22.81
CA ASP A 391 -21.50 0.47 -21.59
C ASP A 391 -20.13 0.51 -20.90
N GLU A 392 -19.17 -0.35 -21.26
CA GLU A 392 -17.83 -0.34 -20.65
C GLU A 392 -16.72 -0.51 -21.69
N LEU A 393 -16.49 0.55 -22.46
CA LEU A 393 -15.24 0.67 -23.22
C LEU A 393 -14.09 0.93 -22.23
N PRO A 394 -13.05 0.07 -22.18
CA PRO A 394 -11.89 0.32 -21.35
C PRO A 394 -11.34 1.72 -21.62
N LEU A 395 -11.05 2.48 -20.56
CA LEU A 395 -10.71 3.91 -20.63
C LEU A 395 -9.55 4.20 -21.60
N ILE A 396 -8.65 3.23 -21.78
CA ILE A 396 -7.53 3.27 -22.73
C ILE A 396 -8.04 3.27 -24.19
N VAL A 397 -8.96 2.36 -24.53
CA VAL A 397 -9.56 2.27 -25.88
C VAL A 397 -10.43 3.50 -26.18
N PHE A 398 -11.13 4.02 -25.17
CA PHE A 398 -11.91 5.26 -25.29
C PHE A 398 -11.03 6.49 -25.56
N LYS A 399 -9.91 6.64 -24.84
CA LYS A 399 -8.94 7.72 -25.09
C LYS A 399 -8.35 7.64 -26.50
N ASP A 400 -8.00 6.45 -26.96
CA ASP A 400 -7.47 6.26 -28.32
C ASP A 400 -8.49 6.57 -29.40
N LEU A 401 -9.76 6.17 -29.20
CA LEU A 401 -10.85 6.52 -30.11
C LEU A 401 -11.12 8.03 -30.14
N ILE A 402 -11.08 8.72 -29.00
CA ILE A 402 -11.20 10.19 -28.96
C ILE A 402 -10.03 10.85 -29.69
N ASN A 403 -8.81 10.37 -29.48
CA ASN A 403 -7.63 10.93 -30.15
C ASN A 403 -7.69 10.71 -31.67
N LYS A 404 -8.12 9.53 -32.12
CA LYS A 404 -8.40 9.26 -33.54
C LYS A 404 -9.53 10.15 -34.07
N GLY A 405 -10.60 10.36 -33.32
CA GLY A 405 -11.69 11.27 -33.69
C GLY A 405 -11.25 12.72 -33.83
N LYS A 406 -10.38 13.22 -32.93
CA LYS A 406 -9.78 14.55 -33.03
C LYS A 406 -8.86 14.69 -34.25
N ALA A 407 -8.03 13.68 -34.52
CA ALA A 407 -7.18 13.66 -35.71
C ALA A 407 -8.01 13.65 -37.01
N MET A 408 -9.07 12.85 -37.04
CA MET A 408 -9.97 12.76 -38.20
C MET A 408 -10.75 14.06 -38.43
N LYS A 409 -11.15 14.76 -37.36
CA LYS A 409 -11.76 16.10 -37.47
C LYS A 409 -10.79 17.14 -38.06
N ALA A 410 -9.52 17.11 -37.66
CA ALA A 410 -8.49 17.98 -38.23
C ALA A 410 -8.24 17.67 -39.71
N GLN A 411 -8.21 16.38 -40.07
CA GLN A 411 -8.07 15.95 -41.46
C GLN A 411 -9.26 16.35 -42.33
N MET A 412 -10.48 16.27 -41.80
CA MET A 412 -11.69 16.72 -42.50
C MET A 412 -11.71 18.23 -42.73
N GLY A 413 -11.15 19.02 -41.81
CA GLY A 413 -10.92 20.45 -42.00
C GLY A 413 -9.98 20.74 -43.18
N ARG A 414 -8.85 20.01 -43.27
CA ARG A 414 -7.91 20.12 -44.40
C ARG A 414 -8.57 19.78 -45.74
N PHE A 415 -9.33 18.70 -45.80
CA PHE A 415 -10.06 18.34 -47.03
C PHE A 415 -11.11 19.38 -47.43
N GLN A 416 -11.72 20.07 -46.47
CA GLN A 416 -12.61 21.20 -46.78
C GLN A 416 -11.86 22.41 -47.34
N GLU A 417 -10.68 22.73 -46.80
CA GLU A 417 -9.81 23.78 -47.31
C GLU A 417 -9.32 23.47 -48.73
N ASP A 418 -8.83 22.25 -48.98
CA ASP A 418 -8.42 21.78 -50.31
C ASP A 418 -9.58 21.85 -51.31
N ARG A 419 -10.77 21.39 -50.91
CA ARG A 419 -11.97 21.49 -51.76
C ARG A 419 -12.30 22.95 -52.09
N ASN A 420 -12.13 23.86 -51.16
CA ASN A 420 -12.36 25.28 -51.39
C ASN A 420 -11.27 25.90 -52.28
N TYR A 421 -10.01 25.45 -52.15
CA TYR A 421 -8.92 25.85 -53.03
C TYR A 421 -9.18 25.39 -54.47
N LEU A 422 -9.53 24.12 -54.69
CA LEU A 422 -9.87 23.58 -56.01
C LEU A 422 -11.06 24.30 -56.65
N LYS A 423 -12.07 24.69 -55.86
CA LYS A 423 -13.19 25.49 -56.36
C LYS A 423 -12.75 26.87 -56.87
N LYS A 424 -11.80 27.51 -56.18
CA LYS A 424 -11.24 28.81 -56.62
C LYS A 424 -10.44 28.63 -57.91
N GLU A 425 -9.57 27.63 -57.99
CA GLU A 425 -8.83 27.34 -59.23
C GLU A 425 -9.74 27.02 -60.41
N TYR A 426 -10.78 26.21 -60.18
CA TYR A 426 -11.76 25.91 -61.23
C TYR A 426 -12.42 27.20 -61.75
N ALA A 427 -12.82 28.12 -60.87
CA ALA A 427 -13.39 29.40 -61.28
C ALA A 427 -12.41 30.26 -62.09
N VAL A 428 -11.12 30.28 -61.71
CA VAL A 428 -10.06 30.98 -62.46
C VAL A 428 -9.86 30.35 -63.85
N LEU A 429 -9.86 29.03 -63.93
CA LEU A 429 -9.75 28.30 -65.20
C LEU A 429 -10.95 28.57 -66.10
N THR A 430 -12.17 28.52 -65.57
CA THR A 430 -13.38 28.87 -66.32
C THR A 430 -13.28 30.29 -66.87
N ARG A 431 -12.85 31.26 -66.06
CA ARG A 431 -12.68 32.64 -66.50
C ARG A 431 -11.59 32.78 -67.58
N THR A 432 -10.50 32.05 -67.44
CA THR A 432 -9.41 32.03 -68.43
C THR A 432 -9.91 31.48 -69.77
N VAL A 433 -10.69 30.39 -69.75
CA VAL A 433 -11.31 29.80 -70.95
C VAL A 433 -12.27 30.79 -71.63
N GLU A 434 -13.10 31.49 -70.86
CA GLU A 434 -14.00 32.52 -71.39
C GLU A 434 -13.23 33.64 -72.08
N ILE A 435 -12.15 34.15 -71.47
CA ILE A 435 -11.31 35.20 -72.04
C ILE A 435 -10.66 34.72 -73.34
N LEU A 436 -10.09 33.51 -73.35
CA LEU A 436 -9.47 32.93 -74.55
C LEU A 436 -10.49 32.73 -75.67
N THR A 437 -11.70 32.28 -75.34
CA THR A 437 -12.78 32.13 -76.33
C THR A 437 -13.18 33.48 -76.90
N GLN A 438 -13.30 34.52 -76.09
CA GLN A 438 -13.58 35.89 -76.55
C GLN A 438 -12.47 36.46 -77.44
N ILE A 439 -11.21 36.17 -77.13
CA ILE A 439 -10.06 36.57 -77.97
C ILE A 439 -10.11 35.85 -79.32
N CYS A 440 -10.33 34.54 -79.33
CA CYS A 440 -10.48 33.76 -80.57
C CYS A 440 -11.67 34.26 -81.42
N SER A 441 -12.79 34.62 -80.79
CA SER A 441 -13.94 35.22 -81.50
C SER A 441 -13.64 36.60 -82.10
N ARG A 442 -12.75 37.39 -81.49
CA ARG A 442 -12.33 38.70 -82.03
C ARG A 442 -11.32 38.60 -83.16
N TYR A 443 -10.47 37.58 -83.17
CA TYR A 443 -9.49 37.36 -84.24
C TYR A 443 -10.01 36.47 -85.39
N GLY A 444 -11.11 35.74 -85.19
CA GLY A 444 -11.69 34.84 -86.18
C GLY A 444 -12.81 35.43 -87.06
N ALA A 445 -13.17 36.70 -86.88
CA ALA A 445 -14.34 37.30 -87.55
C ALA A 445 -14.05 38.14 -88.81
N ASP A 446 -12.78 38.45 -89.11
CA ASP A 446 -12.41 39.29 -90.28
C ASP A 446 -11.44 38.58 -91.23
N ILE A 447 -11.89 37.49 -91.87
CA ILE A 447 -11.21 36.96 -93.06
C ILE A 447 -12.27 36.63 -94.13
N SER A 448 -12.77 37.67 -94.79
CA SER A 448 -13.42 37.58 -96.10
C SER A 448 -12.43 38.05 -97.17
N GLU A 449 -11.98 37.08 -97.97
CA GLU A 449 -11.62 37.16 -99.39
C GLU A 449 -11.08 38.48 -99.95
N GLU A 450 -9.77 38.57 -100.14
CA GLU A 450 -9.15 38.93 -101.43
C GLU A 450 -7.62 38.76 -101.39
N GLN A 451 -7.04 38.40 -102.53
CA GLN A 451 -5.60 38.39 -102.89
C GLN A 451 -4.87 37.04 -102.92
N THR A 452 -5.00 36.50 -104.13
CA THR A 452 -4.33 35.46 -104.89
C THR A 452 -2.80 35.55 -104.93
N THR A 453 -2.10 35.46 -103.79
CA THR A 453 -0.64 35.19 -103.74
C THR A 453 -0.22 34.17 -102.65
N THR A 454 -1.17 33.58 -101.94
CA THR A 454 -0.94 32.70 -100.77
C THR A 454 -1.10 31.20 -101.07
N ALA A 455 -1.05 30.75 -102.32
CA ALA A 455 -1.21 29.33 -102.65
C ALA A 455 -0.01 28.45 -102.25
N MET A 456 1.20 29.01 -102.10
CA MET A 456 2.36 28.27 -101.57
C MET A 456 2.51 28.37 -100.04
N MET A 457 1.92 29.40 -99.39
CA MET A 457 1.84 29.46 -97.92
C MET A 457 0.63 28.70 -97.36
N ASN A 458 -0.44 28.49 -98.14
CA ASN A 458 -1.60 27.72 -97.71
C ASN A 458 -1.35 26.21 -97.65
N THR A 459 -0.46 25.64 -98.45
CA THR A 459 -0.08 24.22 -98.27
C THR A 459 0.76 24.03 -97.01
N GLN A 460 1.56 25.02 -96.64
CA GLN A 460 2.37 25.01 -95.41
C GLN A 460 1.50 25.26 -94.17
N ASN A 461 0.61 26.25 -94.19
CA ASN A 461 -0.37 26.49 -93.11
C ASN A 461 -1.37 25.34 -92.95
N LEU A 462 -1.77 24.67 -94.03
CA LEU A 462 -2.67 23.51 -93.98
C LEU A 462 -1.93 22.24 -93.56
N HIS A 463 -0.63 22.13 -93.83
CA HIS A 463 0.22 21.07 -93.28
C HIS A 463 0.47 21.27 -91.78
N GLU A 464 0.79 22.49 -91.36
CA GLU A 464 0.92 22.87 -89.94
C GLU A 464 -0.40 22.71 -89.18
N ALA A 465 -1.54 23.06 -89.77
CA ALA A 465 -2.86 22.82 -89.18
C ALA A 465 -3.19 21.32 -89.05
N ARG A 466 -2.81 20.51 -90.04
CA ARG A 466 -2.93 19.04 -89.95
C ARG A 466 -1.99 18.45 -88.89
N GLN A 467 -0.79 19.01 -88.76
CA GLN A 467 0.19 18.59 -87.77
C GLN A 467 -0.29 18.96 -86.35
N LEU A 468 -0.83 20.17 -86.15
CA LEU A 468 -1.47 20.60 -84.91
C LEU A 468 -2.71 19.74 -84.58
N LEU A 469 -3.54 19.41 -85.56
CA LEU A 469 -4.68 18.50 -85.33
C LEU A 469 -4.20 17.10 -84.93
N GLN A 470 -3.12 16.60 -85.53
CA GLN A 470 -2.52 15.32 -85.17
C GLN A 470 -1.89 15.37 -83.77
N GLU A 471 -1.26 16.47 -83.38
CA GLU A 471 -0.74 16.71 -82.04
C GLU A 471 -1.87 16.81 -81.01
N ILE A 472 -2.98 17.47 -81.34
CA ILE A 472 -4.18 17.56 -80.49
C ILE A 472 -4.82 16.18 -80.34
N GLU A 473 -4.97 15.40 -81.42
CA GLU A 473 -5.48 14.04 -81.35
C GLU A 473 -4.57 13.12 -80.53
N GLN A 474 -3.24 13.25 -80.67
CA GLN A 474 -2.29 12.55 -79.83
C GLN A 474 -2.40 12.97 -78.36
N ALA A 475 -2.54 14.27 -78.07
CA ALA A 475 -2.72 14.78 -76.72
C ALA A 475 -4.05 14.31 -76.10
N ILE A 476 -5.13 14.26 -76.88
CA ILE A 476 -6.43 13.70 -76.45
C ILE A 476 -6.29 12.21 -76.18
N LYS A 477 -5.60 11.46 -77.05
CA LYS A 477 -5.36 10.02 -76.86
C LYS A 477 -4.49 9.76 -75.62
N GLN A 478 -3.45 10.55 -75.38
CA GLN A 478 -2.62 10.48 -74.18
C GLN A 478 -3.43 10.84 -72.91
N LYS A 479 -4.27 11.88 -72.95
CA LYS A 479 -5.17 12.22 -71.84
C LYS A 479 -6.22 11.15 -71.58
N ARG A 480 -6.75 10.52 -72.63
CA ARG A 480 -7.69 9.39 -72.50
C ARG A 480 -7.01 8.17 -71.87
N ASN A 481 -5.78 7.86 -72.30
CA ASN A 481 -4.98 6.76 -71.75
C ASN A 481 -4.60 7.00 -70.28
N THR A 482 -4.39 8.25 -69.87
CA THR A 482 -4.12 8.60 -68.46
C THR A 482 -5.38 8.70 -67.59
N LEU A 483 -6.54 9.04 -68.17
CA LEU A 483 -7.82 9.10 -67.45
C LEU A 483 -8.50 7.73 -67.28
N GLN A 484 -8.30 6.80 -68.22
CA GLN A 484 -8.86 5.45 -68.16
C GLN A 484 -8.54 4.69 -66.84
N PRO A 485 -7.28 4.66 -66.34
CA PRO A 485 -6.98 4.01 -65.07
C PRO A 485 -7.68 4.69 -63.88
N ARG A 486 -7.72 6.03 -63.85
CA ARG A 486 -8.45 6.79 -62.81
C ARG A 486 -9.95 6.50 -62.81
N MET A 487 -10.53 6.26 -63.98
CA MET A 487 -11.95 5.87 -64.10
C MET A 487 -12.19 4.46 -63.55
N ASN A 488 -11.25 3.53 -63.78
CA ASN A 488 -11.31 2.19 -63.21
C ASN A 488 -11.16 2.22 -61.68
N GLU A 489 -10.21 3.00 -61.15
CA GLU A 489 -10.03 3.21 -59.70
C GLU A 489 -11.28 3.80 -59.05
N LEU A 490 -11.94 4.77 -59.71
CA LEU A 490 -13.20 5.34 -59.22
C LEU A 490 -14.33 4.31 -59.19
N GLN A 491 -14.41 3.43 -60.19
CA GLN A 491 -15.42 2.39 -60.25
C GLN A 491 -15.20 1.32 -59.18
N GLU A 492 -13.94 0.98 -58.90
CA GLU A 492 -13.56 0.10 -57.79
C GLU A 492 -13.90 0.73 -56.43
N CYS A 493 -13.59 2.01 -56.25
CA CYS A 493 -13.94 2.76 -55.04
C CYS A 493 -15.45 2.77 -54.79
N LYS A 494 -16.27 2.97 -55.84
CA LYS A 494 -17.74 2.87 -55.74
C LYS A 494 -18.22 1.50 -55.30
N ARG A 495 -17.62 0.41 -55.81
CA ARG A 495 -17.94 -0.96 -55.38
C ARG A 495 -17.57 -1.18 -53.91
N ASN A 496 -16.43 -0.67 -53.48
CA ASN A 496 -15.98 -0.76 -52.09
C ASN A 496 -16.89 0.01 -51.14
N CYS A 497 -17.34 1.21 -51.52
CA CYS A 497 -18.33 1.97 -50.75
C CYS A 497 -19.66 1.21 -50.59
N ALA A 498 -20.20 0.65 -51.67
CA ALA A 498 -21.44 -0.12 -51.62
C ALA A 498 -21.31 -1.38 -50.75
N SER A 499 -20.15 -2.06 -50.79
CA SER A 499 -19.85 -3.19 -49.91
C SER A 499 -19.80 -2.78 -48.44
N LEU A 500 -19.14 -1.66 -48.13
CA LEU A 500 -19.06 -1.11 -46.78
C LEU A 500 -20.43 -0.70 -46.23
N GLU A 501 -21.28 -0.09 -47.05
CA GLU A 501 -22.65 0.28 -46.66
C GLU A 501 -23.50 -0.96 -46.31
N ASN A 502 -23.42 -2.02 -47.11
CA ASN A 502 -24.10 -3.28 -46.82
C ASN A 502 -23.60 -3.93 -45.53
N ASN A 503 -22.29 -3.95 -45.30
CA ASN A 503 -21.71 -4.46 -44.06
C ASN A 503 -22.18 -3.65 -42.85
N LEU A 504 -22.24 -2.33 -42.97
CA LEU A 504 -22.71 -1.45 -41.90
C LEU A 504 -24.20 -1.68 -41.61
N GLN A 505 -25.02 -1.90 -42.63
CA GLN A 505 -26.43 -2.23 -42.46
C GLN A 505 -26.65 -3.57 -41.75
N GLN A 506 -25.88 -4.61 -42.11
CA GLN A 506 -25.94 -5.91 -41.43
C GLN A 506 -25.51 -5.80 -39.96
N GLN A 507 -24.44 -5.05 -39.68
CA GLN A 507 -24.00 -4.80 -38.31
C GLN A 507 -25.06 -4.05 -37.49
N ARG A 508 -25.73 -3.05 -38.07
CA ARG A 508 -26.85 -2.36 -37.40
C ARG A 508 -28.01 -3.29 -37.05
N GLN A 509 -28.36 -4.23 -37.93
CA GLN A 509 -29.41 -5.20 -37.64
C GLN A 509 -29.00 -6.16 -36.51
N ARG A 510 -27.75 -6.62 -36.51
CA ARG A 510 -27.20 -7.45 -35.44
C ARG A 510 -27.23 -6.73 -34.08
N VAL A 511 -26.79 -5.47 -34.02
CA VAL A 511 -26.84 -4.66 -32.80
C VAL A 511 -28.27 -4.55 -32.25
N LYS A 512 -29.27 -4.31 -33.11
CA LYS A 512 -30.68 -4.25 -32.67
C LYS A 512 -31.18 -5.57 -32.07
N GLN A 513 -30.78 -6.71 -32.64
CA GLN A 513 -31.15 -8.03 -32.09
C GLN A 513 -30.50 -8.28 -30.74
N LEU A 514 -29.22 -7.90 -30.60
CA LEU A 514 -28.48 -8.03 -29.35
C LEU A 514 -29.04 -7.11 -28.25
N ASP A 515 -29.43 -5.89 -28.59
CA ASP A 515 -30.09 -4.97 -27.65
C ASP A 515 -31.40 -5.54 -27.10
N ALA A 516 -32.22 -6.17 -27.95
CA ALA A 516 -33.45 -6.82 -27.51
C ALA A 516 -33.16 -8.00 -26.56
N SER A 517 -32.13 -8.80 -26.86
CA SER A 517 -31.68 -9.89 -25.99
C SER A 517 -31.16 -9.37 -24.63
N ARG A 518 -30.35 -8.31 -24.67
CA ARG A 518 -29.81 -7.63 -23.47
C ARG A 518 -30.94 -7.10 -22.58
N GLN A 519 -31.93 -6.42 -23.15
CA GLN A 519 -33.09 -5.95 -22.40
C GLN A 519 -33.85 -7.09 -21.72
N GLY A 520 -33.98 -8.24 -22.39
CA GLY A 520 -34.55 -9.45 -21.79
C GLY A 520 -33.72 -10.00 -20.62
N GLY A 521 -32.39 -9.98 -20.73
CA GLY A 521 -31.46 -10.35 -19.65
C GLY A 521 -31.56 -9.42 -18.44
N ILE A 522 -31.54 -8.10 -18.67
CA ILE A 522 -31.70 -7.08 -17.63
C ILE A 522 -33.02 -7.27 -16.89
N TYR A 523 -34.11 -7.53 -17.62
CA TYR A 523 -35.41 -7.77 -17.01
C TYR A 523 -35.40 -9.01 -16.09
N LYS A 524 -34.84 -10.13 -16.54
CA LYS A 524 -34.70 -11.34 -15.71
C LYS A 524 -33.85 -11.08 -14.46
N LEU A 525 -32.74 -10.35 -14.60
CA LEU A 525 -31.87 -10.03 -13.49
C LEU A 525 -32.57 -9.15 -12.45
N ARG A 526 -33.35 -8.15 -12.89
CA ARG A 526 -34.19 -7.33 -12.00
C ARG A 526 -35.19 -8.16 -11.22
N MET A 527 -35.85 -9.13 -11.87
CA MET A 527 -36.78 -10.03 -11.18
C MET A 527 -36.07 -10.90 -10.14
N THR A 528 -34.87 -11.40 -10.43
CA THR A 528 -34.08 -12.18 -9.45
C THR A 528 -33.58 -11.32 -8.29
N MET A 529 -33.18 -10.07 -8.56
CA MET A 529 -32.75 -9.12 -7.54
C MET A 529 -33.91 -8.77 -6.60
N GLN A 530 -35.09 -8.47 -7.16
CA GLN A 530 -36.29 -8.21 -6.36
C GLN A 530 -36.69 -9.42 -5.50
N LYS A 531 -36.54 -10.64 -6.02
CA LYS A 531 -36.77 -11.85 -5.22
C LYS A 531 -35.81 -11.95 -4.05
N ALA A 532 -34.52 -11.72 -4.28
CA ALA A 532 -33.50 -11.73 -3.23
C ALA A 532 -33.73 -10.62 -2.19
N GLU A 533 -34.13 -9.42 -2.61
CA GLU A 533 -34.50 -8.33 -1.70
C GLU A 533 -35.65 -8.71 -0.78
N ASN A 534 -36.70 -9.35 -1.31
CA ASN A 534 -37.82 -9.85 -0.52
C ASN A 534 -37.38 -10.95 0.47
N GLU A 535 -36.49 -11.84 0.06
CA GLU A 535 -35.90 -12.87 0.95
C GLU A 535 -35.09 -12.22 2.08
N CYS A 536 -34.27 -11.22 1.78
CA CYS A 536 -33.54 -10.45 2.79
C CYS A 536 -34.48 -9.75 3.78
N GLN A 537 -35.54 -9.10 3.32
CA GLN A 537 -36.53 -8.47 4.20
C GLN A 537 -37.24 -9.48 5.11
N SER A 538 -37.53 -10.68 4.60
CA SER A 538 -38.09 -11.77 5.40
C SER A 538 -37.12 -12.22 6.50
N LEU A 539 -35.83 -12.39 6.18
CA LEU A 539 -34.81 -12.77 7.15
C LEU A 539 -34.60 -11.70 8.22
N VAL A 540 -34.59 -10.42 7.85
CA VAL A 540 -34.52 -9.31 8.82
C VAL A 540 -35.70 -9.35 9.79
N SER A 541 -36.90 -9.63 9.29
CA SER A 541 -38.10 -9.76 10.12
C SER A 541 -38.01 -10.97 11.06
N GLU A 542 -37.36 -12.05 10.64
CA GLU A 542 -37.14 -13.25 11.47
C GLU A 542 -36.09 -13.01 12.55
N ILE A 543 -34.99 -12.34 12.22
CA ILE A 543 -33.97 -11.91 13.19
C ILE A 543 -34.60 -11.06 14.30
N PHE A 544 -35.44 -10.09 13.94
CA PHE A 544 -36.12 -9.25 14.93
C PHE A 544 -37.03 -10.05 15.88
N LYS A 545 -37.71 -11.10 15.38
CA LYS A 545 -38.49 -12.02 16.23
C LYS A 545 -37.59 -12.79 17.20
N ILE A 546 -36.45 -13.29 16.72
CA ILE A 546 -35.48 -14.02 17.54
C ILE A 546 -34.88 -13.10 18.62
N GLU A 547 -34.53 -11.86 18.29
CA GLU A 547 -34.02 -10.87 19.26
C GLU A 547 -35.04 -10.59 20.36
N LYS A 548 -36.33 -10.44 20.02
CA LYS A 548 -37.39 -10.32 21.04
C LYS A 548 -37.50 -11.55 21.92
N MET A 549 -37.40 -12.75 21.35
CA MET A 549 -37.40 -14.01 22.12
C MET A 549 -36.20 -14.10 23.06
N ILE A 550 -35.00 -13.72 22.60
CA ILE A 550 -33.78 -13.69 23.43
C ILE A 550 -33.98 -12.74 24.62
N ASN A 551 -34.56 -11.56 24.40
CA ASN A 551 -34.82 -10.61 25.48
C ASN A 551 -35.84 -11.13 26.50
N LEU A 552 -36.88 -11.85 26.06
CA LEU A 552 -37.81 -12.51 26.97
C LEU A 552 -37.11 -13.59 27.82
N TYR A 553 -36.29 -14.44 27.20
CA TYR A 553 -35.54 -15.46 27.94
C TYR A 553 -34.53 -14.87 28.93
N LYS A 554 -33.88 -13.75 28.58
CA LYS A 554 -33.01 -13.03 29.54
C LYS A 554 -33.78 -12.58 30.78
N LEU A 555 -34.97 -12.00 30.60
CA LEU A 555 -35.84 -11.60 31.72
C LEU A 555 -36.30 -12.81 32.56
N GLU A 556 -36.60 -13.95 31.94
CA GLU A 556 -36.94 -15.18 32.66
C GLU A 556 -35.77 -15.72 33.48
N VAL A 557 -34.55 -15.67 32.93
CA VAL A 557 -33.33 -16.07 33.65
C VAL A 557 -33.07 -15.15 34.85
N GLU A 558 -33.13 -13.83 34.66
CA GLU A 558 -32.97 -12.87 35.75
C GLU A 558 -34.01 -13.09 36.86
N ARG A 559 -35.26 -13.36 36.49
CA ARG A 559 -36.31 -13.69 37.45
C ARG A 559 -35.99 -14.97 38.23
N ALA A 560 -35.58 -16.04 37.54
CA ALA A 560 -35.21 -17.30 38.19
C ALA A 560 -34.01 -17.16 39.14
N GLU A 561 -33.01 -16.35 38.77
CA GLU A 561 -31.87 -16.04 39.63
C GLU A 561 -32.29 -15.26 40.88
N SER A 562 -33.18 -14.27 40.73
CA SER A 562 -33.73 -13.52 41.86
C SER A 562 -34.50 -14.43 42.82
N GLU A 563 -35.30 -15.36 42.31
CA GLU A 563 -36.06 -16.31 43.12
C GLU A 563 -35.15 -17.31 43.85
N LYS A 564 -34.09 -17.79 43.19
CA LYS A 564 -33.07 -18.64 43.81
C LYS A 564 -32.37 -17.91 44.96
N SER A 565 -32.04 -16.63 44.79
CA SER A 565 -31.43 -15.82 45.85
C SER A 565 -32.36 -15.66 47.06
N PHE A 566 -33.67 -15.45 46.81
CA PHE A 566 -34.68 -15.34 47.86
C PHE A 566 -34.86 -16.65 48.64
N ILE A 567 -34.86 -17.80 47.95
CA ILE A 567 -34.90 -19.12 48.60
C ILE A 567 -33.66 -19.35 49.47
N GLY A 568 -32.48 -18.90 49.02
CA GLY A 568 -31.24 -18.90 49.80
C GLY A 568 -31.38 -18.14 51.11
N LEU A 569 -31.79 -16.87 51.04
CA LEU A 569 -32.08 -16.01 52.20
C LEU A 569 -33.10 -16.64 53.16
N LYS A 570 -34.17 -17.23 52.63
CA LYS A 570 -35.19 -17.90 53.45
C LYS A 570 -34.60 -19.08 54.25
N LYS A 571 -33.72 -19.87 53.64
CA LYS A 571 -33.02 -20.97 54.35
C LYS A 571 -32.12 -20.44 55.46
N GLU A 572 -31.35 -19.39 55.21
CA GLU A 572 -30.48 -18.77 56.21
C GLU A 572 -31.27 -18.25 57.42
N ILE A 573 -32.38 -17.53 57.18
CA ILE A 573 -33.28 -17.06 58.24
C ILE A 573 -33.84 -18.24 59.05
N MET A 574 -34.22 -19.34 58.39
CA MET A 574 -34.77 -20.51 59.06
C MET A 574 -33.73 -21.19 59.96
N ILE A 575 -32.48 -21.30 59.50
CA ILE A 575 -31.35 -21.82 60.29
C ILE A 575 -31.10 -20.92 61.50
N ALA A 576 -31.06 -19.59 61.30
CA ALA A 576 -30.86 -18.63 62.38
C ALA A 576 -31.99 -18.71 63.44
N GLN A 577 -33.24 -18.82 63.01
CA GLN A 577 -34.39 -19.00 63.91
C GLN A 577 -34.32 -20.31 64.70
N ALA A 578 -33.91 -21.41 64.06
CA ALA A 578 -33.69 -22.68 64.75
C ALA A 578 -32.61 -22.55 65.84
N GLY A 579 -31.50 -21.87 65.54
CA GLY A 579 -30.43 -21.56 66.50
C GLY A 579 -30.87 -20.67 67.68
N VAL A 580 -31.79 -19.73 67.44
CA VAL A 580 -32.37 -18.92 68.52
C VAL A 580 -33.29 -19.78 69.41
N LYS A 581 -34.10 -20.67 68.83
CA LYS A 581 -34.98 -21.56 69.59
C LYS A 581 -34.20 -22.51 70.49
N THR A 582 -33.09 -23.09 70.02
CA THR A 582 -32.22 -23.94 70.85
C THR A 582 -31.60 -23.15 71.99
N LYS A 583 -31.07 -21.94 71.74
CA LYS A 583 -30.58 -21.04 72.81
C LYS A 583 -31.64 -20.72 73.86
N ILE A 584 -32.88 -20.47 73.45
CA ILE A 584 -33.99 -20.21 74.38
C ILE A 584 -34.30 -21.46 75.22
N ALA A 585 -34.28 -22.65 74.61
CA ALA A 585 -34.48 -23.91 75.32
C ALA A 585 -33.37 -24.15 76.38
N ASP A 586 -32.11 -23.95 76.01
CA ASP A 586 -30.96 -24.07 76.94
C ASP A 586 -31.07 -23.09 78.11
N LEU A 587 -31.46 -21.83 77.83
CA LEU A 587 -31.66 -20.82 78.87
C LEU A 587 -32.80 -21.20 79.82
N ARG A 588 -33.90 -21.77 79.31
CA ARG A 588 -35.00 -22.27 80.14
C ARG A 588 -34.57 -23.45 81.01
N GLN A 589 -33.75 -24.36 80.47
CA GLN A 589 -33.20 -25.48 81.24
C GLN A 589 -32.27 -24.99 82.35
N LYS A 590 -31.38 -24.05 82.06
CA LYS A 590 -30.54 -23.40 83.07
C LYS A 590 -31.37 -22.68 84.14
N GLN A 591 -32.45 -22.00 83.73
CA GLN A 591 -33.36 -21.35 84.67
C GLN A 591 -34.08 -22.37 85.58
N ALA A 592 -34.47 -23.54 85.05
CA ALA A 592 -35.07 -24.61 85.83
C ALA A 592 -34.08 -25.19 86.86
N GLN A 593 -32.83 -25.46 86.45
CA GLN A 593 -31.77 -25.92 87.36
C GLN A 593 -31.51 -24.94 88.49
N VAL A 594 -31.51 -23.63 88.19
CA VAL A 594 -31.37 -22.58 89.23
C VAL A 594 -32.56 -22.57 90.17
N LYS A 595 -33.79 -22.77 89.67
CA LYS A 595 -34.99 -22.85 90.52
C LYS A 595 -34.98 -24.07 91.45
N GLU A 596 -34.53 -25.23 90.95
CA GLU A 596 -34.41 -26.45 91.77
C GLU A 596 -33.31 -26.36 92.82
N GLY A 597 -32.20 -25.67 92.53
CA GLY A 597 -31.12 -25.45 93.49
C GLY A 597 -31.39 -24.35 94.54
N LEU A 598 -32.40 -23.49 94.30
CA LEU A 598 -32.69 -22.33 95.13
C LEU A 598 -33.05 -22.67 96.60
N PRO A 599 -33.88 -23.68 96.89
CA PRO A 599 -34.21 -24.05 98.28
C PRO A 599 -32.97 -24.47 99.07
N ASN A 600 -32.11 -25.31 98.47
CA ASN A 600 -30.86 -25.76 99.09
C ASN A 600 -29.89 -24.60 99.33
N LEU A 601 -29.79 -23.64 98.40
CA LEU A 601 -28.97 -22.44 98.57
C LEU A 601 -29.50 -21.54 99.70
N VAL A 602 -30.83 -21.42 99.82
CA VAL A 602 -31.47 -20.64 100.90
C VAL A 602 -31.25 -21.32 102.26
N GLU A 603 -31.37 -22.64 102.33
CA GLU A 603 -31.07 -23.42 103.54
C GLU A 603 -29.59 -23.34 103.92
N GLN A 604 -28.67 -23.50 102.96
CA GLN A 604 -27.24 -23.32 103.20
C GLN A 604 -26.93 -21.90 103.70
N LYS A 605 -27.50 -20.87 103.09
CA LYS A 605 -27.33 -19.48 103.54
C LYS A 605 -27.85 -19.27 104.96
N LYS A 606 -28.98 -19.90 105.32
CA LYS A 606 -29.54 -19.86 106.67
C LYS A 606 -28.62 -20.59 107.66
N MET A 607 -28.13 -21.77 107.32
CA MET A 607 -27.15 -22.53 108.11
C MET A 607 -25.86 -21.73 108.37
N PHE A 608 -25.31 -21.07 107.34
CA PHE A 608 -24.14 -20.21 107.49
C PHE A 608 -24.44 -18.97 108.35
N SER A 609 -25.64 -18.39 108.22
CA SER A 609 -26.07 -17.28 109.08
C SER A 609 -26.19 -17.71 110.55
N ASP A 610 -26.76 -18.88 110.81
CA ASP A 610 -26.90 -19.45 112.16
C ASP A 610 -25.53 -19.80 112.76
N LEU A 611 -24.59 -20.32 111.95
CA LEU A 611 -23.21 -20.55 112.35
C LEU A 611 -22.51 -19.24 112.75
N VAL A 612 -22.70 -18.16 111.99
CA VAL A 612 -22.17 -16.84 112.32
C VAL A 612 -22.75 -16.32 113.63
N MET A 613 -24.06 -16.51 113.88
CA MET A 613 -24.68 -16.12 115.16
C MET A 613 -24.12 -16.93 116.33
N LEU A 614 -23.94 -18.25 116.17
CA LEU A 614 -23.32 -19.11 117.18
C LEU A 614 -21.89 -18.71 117.50
N LEU A 615 -21.10 -18.39 116.47
CA LEU A 615 -19.72 -17.91 116.65
C LEU A 615 -19.68 -16.57 117.39
N LYS A 616 -20.59 -15.63 117.07
CA LYS A 616 -20.73 -14.37 117.81
C LYS A 616 -21.11 -14.61 119.27
N ALA A 617 -22.10 -15.47 119.53
CA ALA A 617 -22.51 -15.82 120.90
C ALA A 617 -21.38 -16.48 121.70
N LYS A 618 -20.61 -17.38 121.08
CA LYS A 618 -19.41 -17.98 121.69
C LYS A 618 -18.33 -16.93 121.99
N GLN A 619 -18.16 -15.95 121.10
CA GLN A 619 -17.19 -14.87 121.27
C GLN A 619 -17.61 -13.93 122.41
N GLU A 620 -18.90 -13.59 122.53
CA GLU A 620 -19.45 -12.84 123.66
C GLU A 620 -19.33 -13.61 124.98
N HIS A 621 -19.62 -14.91 124.99
CA HIS A 621 -19.44 -15.74 126.19
C HIS A 621 -17.96 -15.83 126.59
N SER A 622 -17.04 -15.92 125.63
CA SER A 622 -15.60 -15.90 125.90
C SER A 622 -15.12 -14.54 126.42
N LYS A 623 -15.76 -13.43 126.02
CA LYS A 623 -15.52 -12.10 126.60
C LYS A 623 -16.03 -12.01 128.03
N ARG A 624 -17.24 -12.51 128.31
CA ARG A 624 -17.79 -12.56 129.69
C ARG A 624 -16.94 -13.39 130.64
N ILE A 625 -16.46 -14.56 130.20
CA ILE A 625 -15.54 -15.38 131.00
C ILE A 625 -14.21 -14.65 131.24
N LYS A 626 -13.72 -13.88 130.27
CA LYS A 626 -12.53 -13.03 130.45
C LYS A 626 -12.77 -11.84 131.37
N GLU A 627 -13.98 -11.28 131.39
CA GLU A 627 -14.39 -10.21 132.30
C GLU A 627 -14.60 -10.72 133.73
N GLU A 628 -15.15 -11.93 133.91
CA GLU A 628 -15.27 -12.61 135.21
C GLU A 628 -13.90 -13.02 135.77
N THR A 629 -12.99 -13.51 134.93
CA THR A 629 -11.61 -13.85 135.35
C THR A 629 -10.70 -12.62 135.52
N ALA A 630 -11.05 -11.47 134.94
CA ALA A 630 -10.39 -10.19 135.20
C ALA A 630 -10.88 -9.52 136.50
N ASN A 631 -12.14 -9.74 136.89
CA ASN A 631 -12.69 -9.26 138.17
C ASN A 631 -12.21 -10.05 139.39
N GLU A 632 -11.71 -11.28 139.24
CA GLU A 632 -11.14 -12.06 140.34
C GLU A 632 -9.63 -11.83 140.60
N ASN A 633 -8.91 -11.16 139.69
CA ASN A 633 -7.45 -10.93 139.81
C ASN A 633 -7.04 -9.45 139.94
N GLY A 634 -7.99 -8.57 140.27
CA GLY A 634 -7.76 -7.12 140.25
C GLY A 634 -8.46 -6.37 141.37
N ASN A 635 -8.31 -6.78 142.63
CA ASN A 635 -8.35 -5.82 143.74
C ASN A 635 -7.80 -6.41 145.04
N GLY A 636 -6.54 -6.10 145.28
CA GLY A 636 -5.87 -6.37 146.53
C GLY A 636 -4.50 -5.70 146.56
N GLU A 637 -4.44 -4.38 146.33
CA GLU A 637 -3.55 -3.55 147.16
C GLU A 637 -3.81 -2.04 147.10
N GLN A 638 -4.10 -1.53 148.30
CA GLN A 638 -3.84 -0.21 148.86
C GLN A 638 -5.01 0.81 149.02
N ILE A 639 -5.31 0.93 150.31
CA ILE A 639 -6.23 1.74 151.11
C ILE A 639 -5.74 3.21 151.20
N LYS A 640 -6.62 4.24 151.11
CA LYS A 640 -7.05 5.19 152.21
C LYS A 640 -7.50 6.62 151.75
N ILE A 641 -8.65 7.03 152.32
CA ILE A 641 -9.17 8.37 152.76
C ILE A 641 -9.91 9.31 151.79
N MET A 642 -11.15 9.60 152.22
CA MET A 642 -12.20 10.55 151.79
C MET A 642 -13.07 10.16 150.59
#